data_AF-A0A3N4HSM6-F1
#
_entry.id   AF-A0A3N4HSM6-F1
#
_cell.length_a   1.000
_cell.length_b   1.000
_cell.length_c   1.000
_cell.angle_alpha   90.00
_cell.angle_beta   90.00
_cell.angle_gamma   90.00
#
_symmetry.space_group_name_H-M   'P 1'
#
loop_
_entity.id
_entity.type
_entity.pdbx_description
1 polymer ?
#
loop_
_entity_poly.entity_id
_entity_poly.type
_entity_poly.pdbx_seq_one_letter_code
_entity_poly.pdbx_strand_id
1 'polypeptide(L)'
;MTLKEQSAIIDKMSKENFDLKIKVFYLSDRLSKHSEEGVAEITEENVDLKVRLAELRKSNKALQKQNKELKEELDKAAQDAELEEEVIELREIIQTRETEIVTYQEHIERLEEEMRNMRARDSKRDSDIRRRGGFASSASNSRGVQEELEALREIVENETYKREQSDLENRRLRDDLWHAQNELAGAQTTASARRGSIASSDRPATGSSTAVSSSALATVNSRLRHENEDLRQKMAAQTSMLTSRNREKERLYQEIEELKIHLRNSNGGGRLSQSTYDRSGSRLSGITSAMSQMQIQTMTESEREDFENMTNDLRDKVNELKLRLSETETSYSQLLQELEVAERAREELEHEYENLRQGSRAIQVERDEALQVRDELEIEFENLRNEAEDEIRNLEEIIDDKVAHIQQLQEESREREESFEALQGELRQVTDIVVRLEDAQQEHNNTVEQLENRIREQNQIIQENEQELNLMEKNLLETNDKLQRANVQLESSKNEIRFLREEQDGDKMRIGELEREVKRLEMVIGEEKELRKDIERQLDEERRTREDKWEVREVELEKRLRERERELVEAKNETRHLKKSVHKREDEVRIWRERFDSLEKALRDALGGDNTSSKSGLIRNVVQHQKDLDQAAEELNNLRHDLAEKTRALRDRENRLESLALEVRKLTDLLDKERHGRKIDRQNLEALQNTHQVVNRNLRTAQSTQSELEKARSRDAKTVANLEQTLRDQITERNNLLTQLWLRLAKICGPEWMSRNSLAITSNGNLTSKTSMESAVVTAFPSFSQNIHLAVKAMENIFVGWKARMKSVERDLWKEYQIVENALDARSRRLERLEALVRGGIMSGEAGRNETIAKLRSEVRLLKAQNAMLENRLNSATDPSSNGSGAVARRGSTHAGAMQPYHNAGLPSSGGSDAEKRWILRLKELEKRLKKERESRVLDREGYKKRLEEERGEKEQARLDLEREKEQRVDLQIESGR
;
A
#
# COMPACT_ATOMS: atom_id res chain seq x y z
N MET A 1 -26.56 81.63 10.19
CA MET A 1 -26.20 80.91 8.96
C MET A 1 -24.83 81.36 8.50
N THR A 2 -23.82 80.91 9.21
CA THR A 2 -22.42 81.01 8.79
C THR A 2 -22.20 80.14 7.55
N LEU A 3 -21.19 80.44 6.72
CA LEU A 3 -20.82 79.59 5.57
C LEU A 3 -20.57 78.13 5.98
N LYS A 4 -20.10 77.93 7.21
CA LYS A 4 -19.89 76.61 7.82
C LYS A 4 -21.19 75.89 8.17
N GLU A 5 -22.23 76.62 8.58
CA GLU A 5 -23.58 76.07 8.78
C GLU A 5 -24.23 75.72 7.43
N GLN A 6 -24.01 76.54 6.40
CA GLN A 6 -24.50 76.25 5.04
C GLN A 6 -23.83 75.00 4.44
N SER A 7 -22.51 74.85 4.59
CA SER A 7 -21.81 73.64 4.13
C SER A 7 -22.24 72.39 4.90
N ALA A 8 -22.44 72.49 6.22
CA ALA A 8 -22.90 71.38 7.04
C ALA A 8 -24.32 70.91 6.65
N ILE A 9 -25.20 71.83 6.26
CA ILE A 9 -26.55 71.49 5.77
C ILE A 9 -26.48 70.86 4.39
N ILE A 10 -25.60 71.34 3.49
CA ILE A 10 -25.38 70.73 2.18
C ILE A 10 -24.84 69.29 2.32
N ASP A 11 -23.87 69.06 3.21
CA ASP A 11 -23.33 67.73 3.46
C ASP A 11 -24.40 66.79 4.03
N LYS A 12 -25.24 67.28 4.95
CA LYS A 12 -26.36 66.52 5.50
C LYS A 12 -27.37 66.16 4.42
N MET A 13 -27.76 67.13 3.59
CA MET A 13 -28.66 66.91 2.45
C MET A 13 -28.06 65.96 1.42
N SER A 14 -26.74 65.99 1.18
CA SER A 14 -26.09 65.05 0.26
C SER A 14 -26.06 63.62 0.78
N LYS A 15 -25.86 63.44 2.10
CA LYS A 15 -25.91 62.14 2.76
C LYS A 15 -27.32 61.58 2.73
N GLU A 16 -28.32 62.39 3.09
CA GLU A 16 -29.72 61.99 3.02
C GLU A 16 -30.14 61.64 1.57
N ASN A 17 -29.63 62.36 0.56
CA ASN A 17 -29.88 62.04 -0.85
C ASN A 17 -29.21 60.73 -1.28
N PHE A 18 -27.99 60.46 -0.81
CA PHE A 18 -27.30 59.19 -1.06
C PHE A 18 -28.02 58.01 -0.40
N ASP A 19 -28.44 58.16 0.86
CA ASP A 19 -29.21 57.15 1.59
C ASP A 19 -30.55 56.87 0.90
N LEU A 20 -31.22 57.92 0.40
CA LEU A 20 -32.43 57.76 -0.40
C LEU A 20 -32.16 57.02 -1.72
N LYS A 21 -31.06 57.30 -2.42
CA LYS A 21 -30.67 56.56 -3.64
C LYS A 21 -30.41 55.09 -3.37
N ILE A 22 -29.73 54.77 -2.27
CA ILE A 22 -29.50 53.39 -1.85
C ILE A 22 -30.83 52.69 -1.55
N LYS A 23 -31.73 53.37 -0.85
CA LYS A 23 -33.04 52.81 -0.51
C LYS A 23 -33.90 52.59 -1.76
N VAL A 24 -33.87 53.49 -2.72
CA VAL A 24 -34.51 53.34 -4.02
C VAL A 24 -33.90 52.19 -4.81
N PHE A 25 -32.57 52.04 -4.80
CA PHE A 25 -31.88 50.92 -5.45
C PHE A 25 -32.34 49.58 -4.87
N TYR A 26 -32.31 49.41 -3.55
CA TYR A 26 -32.77 48.17 -2.90
C TYR A 26 -34.26 47.93 -3.09
N LEU A 27 -35.09 48.97 -3.07
CA LEU A 27 -36.50 48.83 -3.39
C LEU A 27 -36.71 48.43 -4.85
N SER A 28 -35.88 48.92 -5.79
CA SER A 28 -35.93 48.53 -7.20
C SER A 28 -35.44 47.09 -7.44
N ASP A 29 -34.40 46.66 -6.73
CA ASP A 29 -33.87 45.29 -6.79
C ASP A 29 -34.87 44.30 -6.14
N ARG A 30 -35.51 44.70 -5.05
CA ARG A 30 -36.60 43.92 -4.46
C ARG A 30 -37.82 43.89 -5.36
N LEU A 31 -38.13 45.01 -6.01
CA LEU A 31 -39.24 45.09 -6.96
C LEU A 31 -38.95 44.28 -8.23
N SER A 32 -37.71 44.20 -8.72
CA SER A 32 -37.37 43.35 -9.87
C SER A 32 -37.42 41.87 -9.49
N LYS A 33 -36.88 41.49 -8.33
CA LYS A 33 -36.96 40.12 -7.80
C LYS A 33 -38.40 39.67 -7.47
N HIS A 34 -39.27 40.60 -7.09
CA HIS A 34 -40.70 40.33 -6.88
C HIS A 34 -41.58 40.68 -8.08
N SER A 35 -41.01 41.23 -9.16
CA SER A 35 -41.75 41.49 -10.38
C SER A 35 -42.15 40.16 -11.00
N GLU A 36 -43.25 40.15 -11.76
CA GLU A 36 -43.73 38.93 -12.43
C GLU A 36 -42.65 38.32 -13.33
N GLU A 37 -41.72 39.12 -13.86
CA GLU A 37 -40.58 38.68 -14.68
C GLU A 37 -39.47 38.01 -13.85
N GLY A 38 -39.09 38.56 -12.70
CA GLY A 38 -38.11 37.93 -11.80
C GLY A 38 -38.66 36.67 -11.11
N VAL A 39 -39.95 36.65 -10.81
CA VAL A 39 -40.63 35.43 -10.33
C VAL A 39 -40.70 34.40 -11.46
N ALA A 40 -40.97 34.80 -12.70
CA ALA A 40 -40.93 33.91 -13.87
C ALA A 40 -39.54 33.29 -14.08
N GLU A 41 -38.48 34.10 -14.03
CA GLU A 41 -37.09 33.65 -14.19
C GLU A 41 -36.67 32.70 -13.06
N ILE A 42 -37.03 32.99 -11.80
CA ILE A 42 -36.79 32.07 -10.67
C ILE A 42 -37.61 30.78 -10.82
N THR A 43 -38.82 30.84 -11.36
CA THR A 43 -39.62 29.63 -11.62
C THR A 43 -39.06 28.81 -12.78
N GLU A 44 -38.54 29.46 -13.82
CA GLU A 44 -37.86 28.83 -14.96
C GLU A 44 -36.57 28.15 -14.50
N GLU A 45 -35.74 28.84 -13.69
CA GLU A 45 -34.55 28.26 -13.08
C GLU A 45 -34.90 27.07 -12.17
N ASN A 46 -35.98 27.15 -11.40
CA ASN A 46 -36.46 26.03 -10.60
C ASN A 46 -36.99 24.86 -11.45
N VAL A 47 -37.56 25.13 -12.62
CA VAL A 47 -37.97 24.09 -13.58
C VAL A 47 -36.74 23.45 -14.19
N ASP A 48 -35.75 24.22 -14.60
CA ASP A 48 -34.48 23.72 -15.15
C ASP A 48 -33.69 22.90 -14.13
N LEU A 49 -33.62 23.35 -12.88
CA LEU A 49 -33.00 22.60 -11.79
C LEU A 49 -33.76 21.28 -11.53
N LYS A 50 -35.09 21.28 -11.61
CA LYS A 50 -35.89 20.04 -11.51
C LYS A 50 -35.66 19.11 -12.69
N VAL A 51 -35.52 19.63 -13.91
CA VAL A 51 -35.20 18.84 -15.12
C VAL A 51 -33.81 18.23 -14.99
N ARG A 52 -32.78 19.02 -14.64
CA ARG A 52 -31.41 18.52 -14.40
C ARG A 52 -31.37 17.49 -13.29
N LEU A 53 -32.13 17.68 -12.21
CA LEU A 53 -32.22 16.71 -11.12
C LEU A 53 -32.90 15.41 -11.57
N ALA A 54 -33.91 15.48 -12.44
CA ALA A 54 -34.53 14.30 -13.03
C ALA A 54 -33.59 13.57 -14.01
N GLU A 55 -32.82 14.30 -14.82
CA GLU A 55 -31.79 13.76 -15.71
C GLU A 55 -30.67 13.08 -14.92
N LEU A 56 -30.15 13.73 -13.87
CA LEU A 56 -29.16 13.14 -12.98
C LEU A 56 -29.70 11.88 -12.29
N ARG A 57 -30.96 11.88 -11.84
CA ARG A 57 -31.59 10.66 -11.28
C ARG A 57 -31.72 9.54 -12.32
N LYS A 58 -32.03 9.87 -13.57
CA LYS A 58 -32.12 8.89 -14.66
C LYS A 58 -30.74 8.34 -15.03
N SER A 59 -29.73 9.21 -15.12
CA SER A 59 -28.32 8.83 -15.34
C SER A 59 -27.77 7.98 -14.21
N ASN A 60 -28.09 8.32 -12.96
CA ASN A 60 -27.65 7.54 -11.78
C ASN A 60 -28.31 6.15 -11.77
N LYS A 61 -29.60 6.04 -12.13
CA LYS A 61 -30.25 4.74 -12.35
C LYS A 61 -29.64 3.94 -13.50
N ALA A 62 -29.26 4.60 -14.60
CA ALA A 62 -28.59 3.95 -15.72
C ALA A 62 -27.19 3.44 -15.32
N LEU A 63 -26.42 4.24 -14.60
CA LEU A 63 -25.11 3.86 -14.06
C LEU A 63 -25.22 2.74 -13.01
N GLN A 64 -26.26 2.72 -12.19
CA GLN A 64 -26.53 1.62 -11.27
C GLN A 64 -26.87 0.33 -12.02
N LYS A 65 -27.63 0.42 -13.12
CA LYS A 65 -27.93 -0.73 -13.96
C LYS A 65 -26.68 -1.26 -14.67
N GLN A 66 -25.86 -0.37 -15.24
CA GLN A 66 -24.56 -0.73 -15.84
C GLN A 66 -23.60 -1.31 -14.81
N ASN A 67 -23.53 -0.76 -13.60
CA ASN A 67 -22.74 -1.37 -12.52
C ASN A 67 -23.26 -2.74 -12.11
N LYS A 68 -24.57 -2.97 -12.17
CA LYS A 68 -25.16 -4.28 -11.89
C LYS A 68 -24.86 -5.28 -13.01
N GLU A 69 -24.99 -4.86 -14.27
CA GLU A 69 -24.66 -5.66 -15.45
C GLU A 69 -23.16 -6.00 -15.48
N LEU A 70 -22.26 -5.03 -15.23
CA LEU A 70 -20.82 -5.27 -15.12
C LEU A 70 -20.46 -6.15 -13.93
N LYS A 71 -21.19 -6.07 -12.81
CA LYS A 71 -21.02 -7.01 -11.69
C LYS A 71 -21.50 -8.42 -12.04
N GLU A 72 -22.64 -8.53 -12.73
CA GLU A 72 -23.14 -9.83 -13.21
C GLU A 72 -22.22 -10.42 -14.31
N GLU A 73 -21.57 -9.60 -15.14
CA GLU A 73 -20.55 -10.03 -16.10
C GLU A 73 -19.23 -10.39 -15.42
N LEU A 74 -18.82 -9.67 -14.37
CA LEU A 74 -17.66 -10.02 -13.56
C LEU A 74 -17.90 -11.32 -12.77
N ASP A 75 -19.10 -11.51 -12.23
CA ASP A 75 -19.49 -12.73 -11.53
C ASP A 75 -19.61 -13.91 -12.50
N LYS A 76 -20.04 -13.68 -13.76
CA LYS A 76 -20.03 -14.70 -14.81
C LYS A 76 -18.61 -15.03 -15.29
N ALA A 77 -17.76 -14.03 -15.49
CA ALA A 77 -16.34 -14.25 -15.79
C ALA A 77 -15.58 -14.94 -14.64
N ALA A 78 -16.05 -14.78 -13.39
CA ALA A 78 -15.57 -15.51 -12.23
C ALA A 78 -16.18 -16.92 -12.10
N GLN A 79 -17.28 -17.20 -12.78
CA GLN A 79 -17.98 -18.49 -12.79
C GLN A 79 -17.76 -19.29 -14.10
N ASP A 80 -17.06 -18.73 -15.09
CA ASP A 80 -16.64 -19.43 -16.30
C ASP A 80 -15.62 -20.52 -15.91
N ALA A 81 -16.14 -21.74 -15.82
CA ALA A 81 -15.56 -22.93 -15.23
C ALA A 81 -14.41 -23.59 -16.03
N GLU A 82 -13.69 -22.84 -16.87
CA GLU A 82 -12.48 -23.37 -17.55
C GLU A 82 -11.23 -23.29 -16.66
N LEU A 83 -11.15 -22.29 -15.77
CA LEU A 83 -9.98 -22.11 -14.90
C LEU A 83 -9.99 -23.00 -13.65
N GLU A 84 -11.15 -23.45 -13.16
CA GLU A 84 -11.18 -24.38 -12.02
C GLU A 84 -10.75 -25.79 -12.43
N GLU A 85 -11.10 -26.25 -13.64
CA GLU A 85 -10.70 -27.57 -14.15
C GLU A 85 -9.19 -27.59 -14.48
N GLU A 86 -8.67 -26.54 -15.10
CA GLU A 86 -7.23 -26.39 -15.38
C GLU A 86 -6.40 -26.21 -14.08
N VAL A 87 -6.95 -25.54 -13.06
CA VAL A 87 -6.30 -25.42 -11.74
C VAL A 87 -6.32 -26.73 -10.95
N ILE A 88 -7.32 -27.59 -11.15
CA ILE A 88 -7.36 -28.94 -10.57
C ILE A 88 -6.33 -29.84 -11.27
N GLU A 89 -6.27 -29.83 -12.60
CA GLU A 89 -5.27 -30.60 -13.36
C GLU A 89 -3.83 -30.12 -13.06
N LEU A 90 -3.60 -28.81 -12.98
CA LEU A 90 -2.31 -28.25 -12.58
C LEU A 90 -1.96 -28.61 -11.14
N ARG A 91 -2.93 -28.69 -10.22
CA ARG A 91 -2.67 -29.18 -8.86
C ARG A 91 -2.29 -30.65 -8.83
N GLU A 92 -2.93 -31.49 -9.64
CA GLU A 92 -2.55 -32.90 -9.74
C GLU A 92 -1.15 -33.06 -10.35
N ILE A 93 -0.80 -32.28 -11.39
CA ILE A 93 0.55 -32.28 -11.98
C ILE A 93 1.61 -31.76 -11.00
N ILE A 94 1.27 -30.74 -10.20
CA ILE A 94 2.17 -30.23 -9.17
C ILE A 94 2.35 -31.26 -8.06
N GLN A 95 1.28 -31.92 -7.62
CA GLN A 95 1.38 -32.98 -6.61
C GLN A 95 2.20 -34.18 -7.09
N THR A 96 2.03 -34.61 -8.34
CA THR A 96 2.87 -35.69 -8.90
C THR A 96 4.33 -35.28 -8.98
N ARG A 97 4.63 -34.06 -9.45
CA ARG A 97 6.00 -33.54 -9.47
C ARG A 97 6.60 -33.34 -8.08
N GLU A 98 5.81 -32.93 -7.09
CA GLU A 98 6.24 -32.84 -5.71
C GLU A 98 6.60 -34.21 -5.15
N THR A 99 5.80 -35.25 -5.43
CA THR A 99 6.14 -36.63 -5.03
C THR A 99 7.39 -37.15 -5.74
N GLU A 100 7.56 -36.85 -7.03
CA GLU A 100 8.77 -37.21 -7.79
C GLU A 100 10.00 -36.50 -7.21
N ILE A 101 9.92 -35.20 -6.93
CA ILE A 101 10.98 -34.44 -6.28
C ILE A 101 11.34 -35.05 -4.92
N VAL A 102 10.36 -35.45 -4.11
CA VAL A 102 10.63 -36.15 -2.84
C VAL A 102 11.35 -37.48 -3.08
N THR A 103 10.93 -38.28 -4.07
CA THR A 103 11.65 -39.54 -4.38
C THR A 103 13.07 -39.31 -4.89
N TYR A 104 13.30 -38.26 -5.69
CA TYR A 104 14.64 -37.87 -6.15
C TYR A 104 15.49 -37.31 -5.01
N GLN A 105 14.89 -36.53 -4.09
CA GLN A 105 15.56 -36.06 -2.88
C GLN A 105 15.97 -37.24 -1.99
N GLU A 106 15.08 -38.20 -1.74
CA GLU A 106 15.42 -39.42 -1.01
C GLU A 106 16.50 -40.25 -1.74
N HIS A 107 16.50 -40.27 -3.08
CA HIS A 107 17.53 -40.97 -3.84
C HIS A 107 18.89 -40.26 -3.74
N ILE A 108 18.90 -38.93 -3.83
CA ILE A 108 20.08 -38.10 -3.61
C ILE A 108 20.57 -38.26 -2.17
N GLU A 109 19.70 -38.26 -1.16
CA GLU A 109 20.06 -38.50 0.24
C GLU A 109 20.67 -39.89 0.44
N ARG A 110 20.12 -40.93 -0.21
CA ARG A 110 20.72 -42.28 -0.20
C ARG A 110 22.09 -42.29 -0.87
N LEU A 111 22.26 -41.65 -2.03
CA LEU A 111 23.55 -41.54 -2.72
C LEU A 111 24.56 -40.72 -1.91
N GLU A 112 24.11 -39.66 -1.23
CA GLU A 112 24.95 -38.86 -0.34
C GLU A 112 25.34 -39.63 0.91
N GLU A 113 24.45 -40.45 1.45
CA GLU A 113 24.73 -41.35 2.56
C GLU A 113 25.68 -42.47 2.16
N GLU A 114 25.53 -43.03 0.96
CA GLU A 114 26.49 -43.95 0.37
C GLU A 114 27.85 -43.29 0.13
N MET A 115 27.89 -42.08 -0.41
CA MET A 115 29.12 -41.31 -0.55
C MET A 115 29.74 -40.97 0.80
N ARG A 116 28.94 -40.62 1.82
CA ARG A 116 29.40 -40.41 3.20
C ARG A 116 29.95 -41.70 3.78
N ASN A 117 29.31 -42.84 3.55
CA ASN A 117 29.76 -44.15 4.00
C ASN A 117 31.02 -44.60 3.26
N MET A 118 31.15 -44.32 1.97
CA MET A 118 32.37 -44.56 1.19
C MET A 118 33.50 -43.67 1.67
N ARG A 119 33.25 -42.37 1.88
CA ARG A 119 34.22 -41.44 2.47
C ARG A 119 34.60 -41.82 3.91
N ALA A 120 33.67 -42.36 4.70
CA ALA A 120 33.94 -42.87 6.04
C ALA A 120 34.74 -44.17 6.00
N ARG A 121 34.46 -45.07 5.04
CA ARG A 121 35.26 -46.28 4.78
C ARG A 121 36.65 -45.93 4.28
N ASP A 122 36.79 -44.91 3.44
CA ASP A 122 38.07 -44.42 2.94
C ASP A 122 38.84 -43.70 4.04
N SER A 123 38.19 -42.87 4.86
CA SER A 123 38.80 -42.27 6.04
C SER A 123 39.20 -43.34 7.07
N LYS A 124 38.43 -44.41 7.21
CA LYS A 124 38.76 -45.53 8.09
C LYS A 124 39.93 -46.34 7.51
N ARG A 125 39.92 -46.65 6.21
CA ARG A 125 41.06 -47.26 5.50
C ARG A 125 42.31 -46.40 5.61
N ASP A 126 42.20 -45.09 5.45
CA ASP A 126 43.32 -44.15 5.55
C ASP A 126 43.81 -44.05 7.00
N SER A 127 42.90 -44.12 7.98
CA SER A 127 43.27 -44.24 9.40
C SER A 127 43.90 -45.59 9.75
N ASP A 128 43.47 -46.67 9.09
CA ASP A 128 44.03 -48.02 9.24
C ASP A 128 45.36 -48.16 8.49
N ILE A 129 45.56 -47.46 7.37
CA ILE A 129 46.83 -47.32 6.65
C ILE A 129 47.77 -46.44 7.46
N ARG A 130 47.31 -45.37 8.11
CA ARG A 130 48.13 -44.57 9.05
C ARG A 130 48.45 -45.35 10.32
N ARG A 131 47.55 -46.20 10.82
CA ARG A 131 47.82 -47.12 11.93
C ARG A 131 48.79 -48.23 11.52
N ARG A 132 48.61 -48.86 10.35
CA ARG A 132 49.49 -49.90 9.80
C ARG A 132 50.84 -49.33 9.37
N GLY A 133 50.88 -48.15 8.76
CA GLY A 133 52.08 -47.39 8.43
C GLY A 133 52.82 -46.89 9.67
N GLY A 134 52.09 -46.50 10.71
CA GLY A 134 52.63 -46.18 12.04
C GLY A 134 53.14 -47.40 12.82
N PHE A 135 52.62 -48.59 12.53
CA PHE A 135 53.15 -49.87 13.05
C PHE A 135 54.26 -50.46 12.17
N ALA A 136 54.28 -50.17 10.87
CA ALA A 136 55.28 -50.64 9.90
C ALA A 136 56.62 -49.91 10.04
N SER A 137 56.66 -48.73 10.65
CA SER A 137 57.92 -48.08 11.05
C SER A 137 58.56 -48.69 12.30
N SER A 138 57.96 -49.73 12.92
CA SER A 138 58.47 -50.30 14.18
C SER A 138 58.47 -51.84 14.27
N ALA A 139 58.26 -52.56 13.17
CA ALA A 139 58.39 -54.02 13.16
C ALA A 139 59.09 -54.51 11.89
N SER A 140 60.42 -54.53 11.95
CA SER A 140 61.28 -55.34 11.09
C SER A 140 60.90 -56.81 11.23
N ASN A 141 60.78 -57.50 10.09
CA ASN A 141 60.62 -58.94 9.89
C ASN A 141 59.19 -59.49 9.79
N SER A 142 58.66 -59.58 8.56
CA SER A 142 57.98 -60.81 8.13
C SER A 142 57.98 -60.91 6.60
N ARG A 143 58.54 -62.02 6.12
CA ARG A 143 58.89 -62.32 4.72
C ARG A 143 57.67 -62.54 3.81
N GLY A 144 56.45 -62.57 4.34
CA GLY A 144 55.20 -62.65 3.55
C GLY A 144 54.69 -61.30 3.02
N VAL A 145 55.10 -60.18 3.62
CA VAL A 145 54.72 -58.84 3.12
C VAL A 145 55.54 -58.45 1.88
N GLN A 146 56.69 -59.10 1.67
CA GLN A 146 57.55 -58.87 0.52
C GLN A 146 56.92 -59.41 -0.77
N GLU A 147 56.30 -60.60 -0.74
CA GLU A 147 55.65 -61.19 -1.91
C GLU A 147 54.36 -60.44 -2.30
N GLU A 148 53.59 -59.96 -1.31
CA GLU A 148 52.42 -59.11 -1.57
C GLU A 148 52.81 -57.70 -2.04
N LEU A 149 53.93 -57.14 -1.55
CA LEU A 149 54.50 -55.89 -2.07
C LEU A 149 55.11 -56.06 -3.47
N GLU A 150 55.70 -57.21 -3.78
CA GLU A 150 56.19 -57.52 -5.13
C GLU A 150 55.04 -57.73 -6.11
N ALA A 151 53.96 -58.42 -5.72
CA ALA A 151 52.77 -58.55 -6.56
C ALA A 151 52.05 -57.21 -6.78
N LEU A 152 51.92 -56.36 -5.75
CA LEU A 152 51.36 -55.02 -5.90
C LEU A 152 52.29 -54.08 -6.67
N ARG A 153 53.61 -54.23 -6.51
CA ARG A 153 54.60 -53.52 -7.32
C ARG A 153 54.53 -53.97 -8.77
N GLU A 154 54.37 -55.25 -9.06
CA GLU A 154 54.22 -55.79 -10.42
C GLU A 154 52.90 -55.35 -11.05
N ILE A 155 51.81 -55.25 -10.29
CA ILE A 155 50.52 -54.72 -10.78
C ILE A 155 50.63 -53.21 -11.06
N VAL A 156 51.27 -52.45 -10.17
CA VAL A 156 51.51 -51.01 -10.40
C VAL A 156 52.49 -50.80 -11.55
N GLU A 157 53.54 -51.61 -11.66
CA GLU A 157 54.51 -51.56 -12.76
C GLU A 157 53.83 -51.93 -14.09
N ASN A 158 52.93 -52.91 -14.12
CA ASN A 158 52.12 -53.26 -15.29
C ASN A 158 51.08 -52.18 -15.65
N GLU A 159 50.44 -51.53 -14.68
CA GLU A 159 49.57 -50.37 -14.90
C GLU A 159 50.36 -49.17 -15.44
N THR A 160 51.53 -48.90 -14.88
CA THR A 160 52.41 -47.83 -15.36
C THR A 160 52.96 -48.14 -16.75
N TYR A 161 53.30 -49.40 -17.04
CA TYR A 161 53.76 -49.83 -18.35
C TYR A 161 52.65 -49.71 -19.41
N LYS A 162 51.41 -50.08 -19.08
CA LYS A 162 50.26 -49.88 -19.98
C LYS A 162 49.95 -48.41 -20.24
N ARG A 163 50.05 -47.55 -19.22
CA ARG A 163 49.90 -46.10 -19.40
C ARG A 163 51.04 -45.52 -20.21
N GLU A 164 52.28 -45.94 -19.96
CA GLU A 164 53.45 -45.49 -20.73
C GLU A 164 53.37 -45.97 -22.18
N GLN A 165 52.86 -47.18 -22.42
CA GLN A 165 52.62 -47.71 -23.77
C GLN A 165 51.51 -46.94 -24.49
N SER A 166 50.40 -46.61 -23.79
CA SER A 166 49.33 -45.78 -24.33
C SER A 166 49.77 -44.33 -24.57
N ASP A 167 50.63 -43.78 -23.72
CA ASP A 167 51.21 -42.45 -23.89
C ASP A 167 52.24 -42.42 -25.03
N LEU A 168 53.02 -43.47 -25.22
CA LEU A 168 53.94 -43.64 -26.36
C LEU A 168 53.17 -43.82 -27.66
N GLU A 169 52.06 -44.55 -27.65
CA GLU A 169 51.16 -44.71 -28.79
C GLU A 169 50.44 -43.39 -29.10
N ASN A 170 49.95 -42.66 -28.10
CA ASN A 170 49.40 -41.31 -28.29
C ASN A 170 50.44 -40.31 -28.78
N ARG A 171 51.71 -40.43 -28.37
CA ARG A 171 52.81 -39.61 -28.91
C ARG A 171 53.12 -39.98 -30.35
N ARG A 172 53.20 -41.27 -30.69
CA ARG A 172 53.34 -41.72 -32.08
C ARG A 172 52.19 -41.26 -32.94
N LEU A 173 50.93 -41.42 -32.50
CA LEU A 173 49.75 -40.95 -33.22
C LEU A 173 49.74 -39.43 -33.40
N ARG A 174 50.27 -38.67 -32.43
CA ARG A 174 50.44 -37.22 -32.58
C ARG A 174 51.57 -36.84 -33.53
N ASP A 175 52.69 -37.57 -33.49
CA ASP A 175 53.80 -37.37 -34.42
C ASP A 175 53.39 -37.77 -35.85
N ASP A 176 52.64 -38.86 -36.00
CA ASP A 176 52.08 -39.34 -37.26
C ASP A 176 50.98 -38.40 -37.78
N LEU A 177 50.11 -37.85 -36.91
CA LEU A 177 49.18 -36.78 -37.27
C LEU A 177 49.91 -35.51 -37.69
N TRP A 178 51.00 -35.15 -37.00
CA TRP A 178 51.79 -33.97 -37.36
C TRP A 178 52.53 -34.16 -38.68
N HIS A 179 53.06 -35.37 -38.94
CA HIS A 179 53.68 -35.74 -40.20
C HIS A 179 52.66 -35.79 -41.34
N ALA A 180 51.48 -36.38 -41.11
CA ALA A 180 50.38 -36.41 -42.08
C ALA A 180 49.82 -35.01 -42.37
N GLN A 181 49.73 -34.14 -41.35
CA GLN A 181 49.28 -32.76 -41.52
C GLN A 181 50.31 -31.90 -42.27
N ASN A 182 51.61 -32.17 -42.11
CA ASN A 182 52.66 -31.54 -42.92
C ASN A 182 52.75 -32.09 -44.35
N GLU A 183 52.49 -33.40 -44.57
CA GLU A 183 52.38 -33.97 -45.93
C GLU A 183 51.12 -33.46 -46.66
N LEU A 184 50.00 -33.30 -45.95
CA LEU A 184 48.74 -32.78 -46.51
C LEU A 184 48.81 -31.28 -46.83
N ALA A 185 49.50 -30.49 -45.99
CA ALA A 185 49.76 -29.07 -46.26
C ALA A 185 50.72 -28.86 -47.46
N GLY A 186 51.56 -29.84 -47.77
CA GLY A 186 52.40 -29.84 -48.98
C GLY A 186 51.63 -30.14 -50.28
N ALA A 187 50.45 -30.77 -50.20
CA ALA A 187 49.72 -31.30 -51.35
C ALA A 187 48.50 -30.46 -51.81
N GLN A 188 48.03 -29.48 -51.03
CA GLN A 188 46.76 -28.77 -51.28
C GLN A 188 46.85 -27.46 -52.09
N THR A 189 47.97 -27.14 -52.78
CA THR A 189 48.09 -25.88 -53.54
C THR A 189 47.72 -25.96 -55.03
N THR A 190 47.11 -27.04 -55.51
CA THR A 190 46.71 -27.13 -56.93
C THR A 190 45.32 -27.75 -57.12
N ALA A 191 44.26 -26.95 -56.97
CA ALA A 191 43.08 -26.96 -57.85
C ALA A 191 41.87 -26.27 -57.20
N SER A 192 41.70 -24.97 -57.44
CA SER A 192 40.34 -24.41 -57.61
C SER A 192 40.41 -22.99 -58.18
N ALA A 193 40.20 -22.85 -59.48
CA ALA A 193 39.87 -21.56 -60.10
C ALA A 193 39.28 -21.80 -61.49
N ARG A 194 37.94 -21.71 -61.64
CA ARG A 194 37.27 -21.25 -62.87
C ARG A 194 35.76 -21.03 -62.68
N ARG A 195 35.31 -19.84 -63.15
CA ARG A 195 33.96 -19.27 -63.32
C ARG A 195 33.37 -18.57 -62.07
N GLY A 196 32.95 -17.30 -62.08
CA GLY A 196 32.96 -16.22 -63.09
C GLY A 196 31.88 -15.14 -62.80
N SER A 197 32.32 -13.90 -62.50
CA SER A 197 31.80 -12.53 -62.85
C SER A 197 30.29 -12.19 -62.68
N ILE A 198 29.83 -11.04 -62.13
CA ILE A 198 29.88 -9.65 -62.66
C ILE A 198 29.34 -8.62 -61.61
N ALA A 199 29.91 -7.38 -61.61
CA ALA A 199 29.40 -6.04 -61.19
C ALA A 199 29.13 -5.69 -59.70
N SER A 200 29.22 -4.44 -59.19
CA SER A 200 29.91 -3.16 -59.48
C SER A 200 29.48 -2.12 -58.39
N SER A 201 30.35 -1.14 -58.04
CA SER A 201 30.12 0.07 -57.18
C SER A 201 29.90 -0.16 -55.66
N ASP A 202 30.42 0.60 -54.70
CA ASP A 202 31.21 1.84 -54.66
C ASP A 202 31.98 1.99 -53.32
N ARG A 203 33.02 2.84 -53.33
CA ARG A 203 34.09 3.19 -52.34
C ARG A 203 33.63 3.93 -51.04
N PRO A 204 34.53 4.39 -50.11
CA PRO A 204 35.76 3.82 -49.50
C PRO A 204 36.01 4.18 -47.99
N ALA A 205 37.19 3.77 -47.48
CA ALA A 205 38.05 4.33 -46.41
C ALA A 205 38.08 3.51 -45.09
N THR A 206 39.20 3.15 -44.45
CA THR A 206 40.66 3.44 -44.55
C THR A 206 41.37 2.47 -43.58
N GLY A 207 42.35 1.63 -43.98
CA GLY A 207 43.82 1.85 -43.83
C GLY A 207 44.36 1.31 -42.48
N SER A 208 45.52 0.66 -42.32
CA SER A 208 46.63 0.21 -43.17
C SER A 208 47.56 -0.65 -42.28
N SER A 209 47.76 -1.93 -42.59
CA SER A 209 48.97 -2.57 -43.17
C SER A 209 50.21 -2.79 -42.27
N THR A 210 50.51 -4.08 -42.07
CA THR A 210 51.80 -4.70 -41.74
C THR A 210 52.62 -4.94 -43.03
N ALA A 211 53.95 -4.74 -42.99
CA ALA A 211 54.83 -5.03 -44.13
C ALA A 211 56.29 -5.30 -43.72
N VAL A 212 56.68 -6.57 -43.55
CA VAL A 212 58.05 -7.08 -43.84
C VAL A 212 57.97 -8.59 -44.07
N SER A 213 57.98 -9.06 -45.34
CA SER A 213 58.41 -10.45 -45.74
C SER A 213 58.33 -10.73 -47.26
N SER A 214 58.09 -9.72 -48.12
CA SER A 214 57.83 -9.93 -49.55
C SER A 214 59.04 -10.21 -50.45
N SER A 215 60.29 -10.10 -49.97
CA SER A 215 61.48 -10.19 -50.85
C SER A 215 61.99 -11.62 -51.09
N ALA A 216 61.79 -12.56 -50.17
CA ALA A 216 62.26 -13.95 -50.33
C ALA A 216 61.27 -14.81 -51.15
N LEU A 217 59.97 -14.52 -51.02
CA LEU A 217 58.90 -15.19 -51.75
C LEU A 217 58.88 -14.83 -53.24
N ALA A 218 59.38 -13.66 -53.64
CA ALA A 218 59.39 -13.22 -55.04
C ALA A 218 60.41 -13.99 -55.89
N THR A 219 61.60 -14.28 -55.35
CA THR A 219 62.67 -15.04 -56.02
C THR A 219 62.36 -16.52 -56.11
N VAL A 220 61.68 -17.07 -55.11
CA VAL A 220 61.19 -18.46 -55.15
C VAL A 220 60.00 -18.58 -56.11
N ASN A 221 59.09 -17.61 -56.14
CA ASN A 221 58.01 -17.58 -57.14
C ASN A 221 58.52 -17.47 -58.58
N SER A 222 59.58 -16.70 -58.86
CA SER A 222 60.10 -16.63 -60.23
C SER A 222 60.75 -17.94 -60.68
N ARG A 223 61.47 -18.63 -59.79
CA ARG A 223 62.02 -19.98 -60.06
C ARG A 223 60.92 -21.02 -60.24
N LEU A 224 59.92 -21.06 -59.36
CA LEU A 224 58.80 -22.00 -59.46
C LEU A 224 57.89 -21.70 -60.67
N ARG A 225 57.79 -20.44 -61.12
CA ARG A 225 57.11 -20.09 -62.36
C ARG A 225 57.90 -20.52 -63.59
N HIS A 226 59.22 -20.41 -63.58
CA HIS A 226 60.05 -20.88 -64.68
C HIS A 226 60.06 -22.41 -64.78
N GLU A 227 60.14 -23.12 -63.64
CA GLU A 227 59.96 -24.58 -63.62
C GLU A 227 58.54 -25.00 -64.00
N ASN A 228 57.50 -24.24 -63.63
CA ASN A 228 56.14 -24.52 -64.11
C ASN A 228 56.00 -24.28 -65.62
N GLU A 229 56.65 -23.26 -66.17
CA GLU A 229 56.65 -23.00 -67.61
C GLU A 229 57.39 -24.13 -68.34
N ASP A 230 58.55 -24.56 -67.85
CA ASP A 230 59.31 -25.68 -68.40
C ASP A 230 58.56 -27.01 -68.27
N LEU A 231 57.88 -27.27 -67.15
CA LEU A 231 57.06 -28.46 -66.95
C LEU A 231 55.80 -28.42 -67.83
N ARG A 232 55.19 -27.26 -68.03
CA ARG A 232 54.08 -27.09 -68.98
C ARG A 232 54.55 -27.25 -70.42
N GLN A 233 55.74 -26.77 -70.76
CA GLN A 233 56.32 -26.94 -72.09
C GLN A 233 56.71 -28.40 -72.34
N LYS A 234 57.24 -29.12 -71.34
CA LYS A 234 57.51 -30.57 -71.38
C LYS A 234 56.21 -31.37 -71.45
N MET A 235 55.18 -31.02 -70.69
CA MET A 235 53.85 -31.64 -70.77
C MET A 235 53.17 -31.37 -72.11
N ALA A 236 53.29 -30.16 -72.67
CA ALA A 236 52.80 -29.84 -74.00
C ALA A 236 53.57 -30.62 -75.08
N ALA A 237 54.89 -30.78 -74.94
CA ALA A 237 55.70 -31.60 -75.83
C ALA A 237 55.38 -33.10 -75.72
N GLN A 238 55.14 -33.61 -74.51
CA GLN A 238 54.70 -34.98 -74.28
C GLN A 238 53.28 -35.22 -74.81
N THR A 239 52.38 -34.24 -74.67
CA THR A 239 51.02 -34.29 -75.24
C THR A 239 51.07 -34.23 -76.77
N SER A 240 51.98 -33.43 -77.35
CA SER A 240 52.26 -33.39 -78.79
C SER A 240 52.89 -34.70 -79.30
N MET A 241 53.79 -35.33 -78.53
CA MET A 241 54.32 -36.66 -78.85
C MET A 241 53.25 -37.74 -78.74
N LEU A 242 52.35 -37.67 -77.76
CA LEU A 242 51.25 -38.61 -77.60
C LEU A 242 50.21 -38.45 -78.71
N THR A 243 49.88 -37.22 -79.12
CA THR A 243 49.02 -36.99 -80.30
C THR A 243 49.72 -37.37 -81.60
N SER A 244 51.04 -37.20 -81.72
CA SER A 244 51.82 -37.71 -82.86
C SER A 244 51.84 -39.24 -82.88
N ARG A 245 52.12 -39.90 -81.76
CA ARG A 245 52.09 -41.37 -81.64
C ARG A 245 50.69 -41.92 -81.84
N ASN A 246 49.64 -41.21 -81.43
CA ASN A 246 48.26 -41.64 -81.71
C ASN A 246 47.91 -41.46 -83.18
N ARG A 247 48.36 -40.40 -83.85
CA ARG A 247 48.22 -40.26 -85.31
C ARG A 247 49.05 -41.27 -86.10
N GLU A 248 50.24 -41.63 -85.59
CA GLU A 248 51.08 -42.69 -86.14
C GLU A 248 50.48 -44.06 -85.89
N LYS A 249 49.88 -44.30 -84.71
CA LYS A 249 49.11 -45.50 -84.41
C LYS A 249 47.86 -45.59 -85.29
N GLU A 250 47.15 -44.49 -85.54
CA GLU A 250 46.03 -44.44 -86.49
C GLU A 250 46.48 -44.65 -87.94
N ARG A 251 47.63 -44.11 -88.36
CA ARG A 251 48.24 -44.42 -89.65
C ARG A 251 48.64 -45.89 -89.74
N LEU A 252 49.26 -46.45 -88.71
CA LEU A 252 49.63 -47.86 -88.66
C LEU A 252 48.40 -48.75 -88.60
N TYR A 253 47.30 -48.33 -87.97
CA TYR A 253 46.03 -49.05 -88.04
C TYR A 253 45.40 -48.95 -89.43
N GLN A 254 45.48 -47.80 -90.10
CA GLN A 254 45.03 -47.65 -91.49
C GLN A 254 45.91 -48.43 -92.46
N GLU A 255 47.23 -48.50 -92.25
CA GLU A 255 48.18 -49.29 -93.03
C GLU A 255 48.02 -50.79 -92.72
N ILE A 256 47.73 -51.17 -91.47
CA ILE A 256 47.34 -52.54 -91.12
C ILE A 256 45.98 -52.88 -91.73
N GLU A 257 45.00 -51.97 -91.77
CA GLU A 257 43.70 -52.18 -92.41
C GLU A 257 43.87 -52.30 -93.93
N GLU A 258 44.69 -51.46 -94.57
CA GLU A 258 45.07 -51.57 -95.99
C GLU A 258 45.84 -52.85 -96.27
N LEU A 259 46.81 -53.25 -95.43
CA LEU A 259 47.56 -54.50 -95.56
C LEU A 259 46.69 -55.72 -95.26
N LYS A 260 45.68 -55.60 -94.39
CA LYS A 260 44.71 -56.66 -94.08
C LYS A 260 43.64 -56.76 -95.18
N ILE A 261 43.32 -55.67 -95.89
CA ILE A 261 42.53 -55.69 -97.13
C ILE A 261 43.36 -56.22 -98.31
N HIS A 262 44.66 -55.92 -98.39
CA HIS A 262 45.57 -56.50 -99.39
C HIS A 262 45.80 -58.00 -99.15
N LEU A 263 45.90 -58.45 -97.89
CA LEU A 263 46.01 -59.88 -97.54
C LEU A 263 44.67 -60.62 -97.65
N ARG A 264 43.53 -59.91 -97.55
CA ARG A 264 42.18 -60.46 -97.70
C ARG A 264 41.66 -60.45 -99.15
N ASN A 265 42.25 -59.65 -100.04
CA ASN A 265 41.99 -59.69 -101.49
C ASN A 265 43.04 -60.48 -102.30
N SER A 266 44.17 -60.90 -101.70
CA SER A 266 45.24 -61.63 -102.40
C SER A 266 45.34 -63.13 -102.07
N ASN A 267 44.43 -63.74 -101.31
CA ASN A 267 44.40 -65.22 -101.26
C ASN A 267 43.02 -65.79 -100.90
N GLY A 268 42.16 -65.85 -101.93
CA GLY A 268 41.10 -66.82 -101.98
C GLY A 268 41.68 -68.21 -102.27
N GLY A 269 41.38 -69.17 -101.41
CA GLY A 269 41.47 -70.60 -101.71
C GLY A 269 42.60 -71.37 -101.01
N GLY A 270 42.22 -72.41 -100.25
CA GLY A 270 43.03 -73.62 -100.11
C GLY A 270 43.47 -74.01 -98.70
N ARG A 271 42.73 -74.96 -98.13
CA ARG A 271 43.18 -75.91 -97.10
C ARG A 271 44.50 -76.59 -97.52
N LEU A 272 45.50 -76.64 -96.65
CA LEU A 272 46.38 -77.81 -96.42
C LEU A 272 47.39 -77.54 -95.29
N SER A 273 47.83 -78.61 -94.63
CA SER A 273 49.00 -78.70 -93.72
C SER A 273 48.78 -78.57 -92.22
N GLN A 274 47.96 -79.47 -91.67
CA GLN A 274 48.15 -80.03 -90.33
C GLN A 274 48.15 -81.56 -90.46
N SER A 275 49.30 -82.14 -90.79
CA SER A 275 49.61 -83.58 -90.62
C SER A 275 51.08 -83.80 -90.94
N THR A 276 51.71 -84.74 -90.23
CA THR A 276 53.11 -85.17 -90.36
C THR A 276 54.14 -84.30 -89.65
N TYR A 277 54.51 -84.66 -88.42
CA TYR A 277 55.76 -85.38 -88.14
C TYR A 277 55.97 -85.48 -86.63
N ASP A 278 55.45 -86.57 -86.05
CA ASP A 278 56.19 -87.26 -85.00
C ASP A 278 55.75 -88.74 -84.98
N ARG A 279 56.42 -89.53 -85.81
CA ARG A 279 56.23 -90.98 -85.90
C ARG A 279 57.60 -91.64 -86.06
N SER A 280 58.04 -92.24 -84.96
CA SER A 280 59.04 -93.33 -84.87
C SER A 280 60.49 -92.91 -85.17
N GLY A 281 61.44 -93.05 -84.26
CA GLY A 281 61.70 -94.21 -83.41
C GLY A 281 62.76 -95.09 -84.06
N SER A 282 64.04 -94.68 -83.98
CA SER A 282 65.18 -95.55 -84.26
C SER A 282 65.64 -96.21 -82.96
N ARG A 283 65.19 -97.45 -82.76
CA ARG A 283 65.71 -98.43 -81.82
C ARG A 283 65.49 -99.81 -82.44
N LEU A 284 66.26 -100.86 -82.21
CA LEU A 284 67.58 -101.07 -81.63
C LEU A 284 67.67 -102.61 -81.58
N SER A 285 68.80 -103.15 -82.05
CA SER A 285 69.46 -104.38 -81.58
C SER A 285 68.73 -105.74 -81.60
N GLY A 286 69.47 -106.70 -82.14
CA GLY A 286 69.65 -108.00 -81.51
C GLY A 286 69.44 -109.18 -82.45
N ILE A 287 70.54 -109.81 -82.90
CA ILE A 287 70.77 -111.26 -82.78
C ILE A 287 72.21 -111.57 -83.20
N THR A 288 72.80 -112.40 -82.35
CA THR A 288 74.15 -112.96 -82.32
C THR A 288 74.26 -114.28 -83.08
N SER A 289 75.52 -114.65 -83.36
CA SER A 289 76.08 -116.02 -83.35
C SER A 289 75.64 -117.04 -84.41
N ALA A 290 76.58 -117.45 -85.26
CA ALA A 290 77.24 -118.77 -85.20
C ALA A 290 78.20 -118.93 -86.38
N MET A 291 79.12 -119.90 -86.26
CA MET A 291 80.10 -120.36 -87.28
C MET A 291 81.37 -119.53 -87.40
N SER A 292 82.44 -119.99 -86.75
CA SER A 292 83.30 -120.95 -87.43
C SER A 292 84.37 -121.46 -86.46
N GLN A 293 84.07 -122.59 -85.84
CA GLN A 293 85.10 -123.56 -85.51
C GLN A 293 85.42 -124.30 -86.81
N MET A 294 86.70 -124.63 -86.99
CA MET A 294 87.24 -125.65 -87.89
C MET A 294 87.81 -125.10 -89.21
N GLN A 295 89.05 -125.55 -89.48
CA GLN A 295 89.93 -125.19 -90.61
C GLN A 295 90.67 -123.85 -90.40
N ILE A 296 91.99 -123.70 -90.52
CA ILE A 296 92.98 -124.43 -91.29
C ILE A 296 94.26 -124.52 -90.44
N GLN A 297 94.59 -125.75 -90.09
CA GLN A 297 95.96 -126.22 -89.97
C GLN A 297 96.66 -125.95 -91.31
N THR A 298 97.74 -125.17 -91.32
CA THR A 298 98.57 -124.67 -92.46
C THR A 298 98.38 -123.20 -92.84
N MET A 299 98.53 -122.26 -91.91
CA MET A 299 98.84 -120.86 -92.24
C MET A 299 100.13 -120.50 -91.52
N THR A 300 101.08 -119.92 -92.26
CA THR A 300 102.42 -119.59 -91.79
C THR A 300 102.38 -118.59 -90.63
N GLU A 301 103.32 -118.71 -89.68
CA GLU A 301 103.44 -117.90 -88.45
C GLU A 301 103.14 -116.39 -88.63
N SER A 302 103.48 -115.83 -89.80
CA SER A 302 103.29 -114.41 -90.15
C SER A 302 101.82 -113.95 -90.19
N GLU A 303 100.90 -114.75 -90.72
CA GLU A 303 99.50 -114.30 -90.88
C GLU A 303 98.75 -114.31 -89.53
N ARG A 304 99.20 -115.14 -88.58
CA ARG A 304 98.62 -115.23 -87.24
C ARG A 304 99.01 -114.03 -86.36
N GLU A 305 100.25 -113.58 -86.47
CA GLU A 305 100.75 -112.42 -85.75
C GLU A 305 100.04 -111.12 -86.19
N ASP A 306 99.74 -110.98 -87.48
CA ASP A 306 98.96 -109.85 -88.02
C ASP A 306 97.50 -109.86 -87.53
N PHE A 307 96.85 -111.02 -87.44
CA PHE A 307 95.51 -111.13 -86.87
C PHE A 307 95.50 -110.88 -85.35
N GLU A 308 96.50 -111.34 -84.61
CA GLU A 308 96.61 -111.07 -83.16
C GLU A 308 96.87 -109.58 -82.88
N ASN A 309 97.73 -108.92 -83.67
CA ASN A 309 97.95 -107.47 -83.59
C ASN A 309 96.70 -106.67 -83.94
N MET A 310 96.00 -107.01 -85.04
CA MET A 310 94.74 -106.36 -85.38
C MET A 310 93.66 -106.58 -84.30
N THR A 311 93.65 -107.75 -83.66
CA THR A 311 92.72 -108.03 -82.55
C THR A 311 93.04 -107.20 -81.31
N ASN A 312 94.33 -106.94 -81.01
CA ASN A 312 94.74 -106.08 -79.91
C ASN A 312 94.45 -104.60 -80.20
N ASP A 313 94.74 -104.11 -81.40
CA ASP A 313 94.40 -102.74 -81.83
C ASP A 313 92.88 -102.48 -81.77
N LEU A 314 92.07 -103.47 -82.14
CA LEU A 314 90.61 -103.38 -82.02
C LEU A 314 90.17 -103.40 -80.56
N ARG A 315 90.82 -104.16 -79.67
CA ARG A 315 90.54 -104.13 -78.23
C ARG A 315 90.89 -102.79 -77.61
N ASP A 316 92.01 -102.19 -78.00
CA ASP A 316 92.42 -100.87 -77.51
C ASP A 316 91.47 -99.79 -78.01
N LYS A 317 91.06 -99.82 -79.29
CA LYS A 317 90.01 -98.94 -79.81
C LYS A 317 88.67 -99.15 -79.11
N VAL A 318 88.32 -100.39 -78.77
CA VAL A 318 87.09 -100.68 -78.00
C VAL A 318 87.20 -100.16 -76.57
N ASN A 319 88.36 -100.25 -75.93
CA ASN A 319 88.58 -99.71 -74.59
C ASN A 319 88.60 -98.17 -74.59
N GLU A 320 89.23 -97.55 -75.59
CA GLU A 320 89.20 -96.09 -75.80
C GLU A 320 87.76 -95.60 -76.04
N LEU A 321 87.00 -96.28 -76.90
CA LEU A 321 85.59 -95.93 -77.13
C LEU A 321 84.72 -96.16 -75.90
N LYS A 322 84.99 -97.19 -75.08
CA LYS A 322 84.29 -97.40 -73.81
C LYS A 322 84.63 -96.33 -72.77
N LEU A 323 85.90 -95.92 -72.69
CA LEU A 323 86.32 -94.84 -71.79
C LEU A 323 85.67 -93.53 -72.22
N ARG A 324 85.72 -93.20 -73.52
CA ARG A 324 85.02 -92.02 -74.07
C ARG A 324 83.52 -92.10 -73.84
N LEU A 325 82.90 -93.26 -74.03
CA LEU A 325 81.48 -93.45 -73.75
C LEU A 325 81.18 -93.17 -72.27
N SER A 326 81.95 -93.74 -71.34
CA SER A 326 81.83 -93.49 -69.91
C SER A 326 82.09 -92.02 -69.53
N GLU A 327 83.06 -91.36 -70.16
CA GLU A 327 83.35 -89.93 -69.97
C GLU A 327 82.20 -89.06 -70.51
N THR A 328 81.61 -89.44 -71.64
CA THR A 328 80.41 -88.76 -72.18
C THR A 328 79.17 -89.02 -71.34
N GLU A 329 78.99 -90.22 -70.78
CA GLU A 329 77.87 -90.54 -69.90
C GLU A 329 77.98 -89.81 -68.56
N THR A 330 79.19 -89.72 -67.99
CA THR A 330 79.44 -88.97 -66.75
C THR A 330 79.26 -87.47 -66.96
N SER A 331 79.78 -86.91 -68.05
CA SER A 331 79.56 -85.48 -68.39
C SER A 331 78.09 -85.16 -68.73
N TYR A 332 77.38 -86.05 -69.43
CA TYR A 332 75.94 -85.91 -69.67
C TYR A 332 75.14 -85.96 -68.37
N SER A 333 75.48 -86.88 -67.45
CA SER A 333 74.87 -86.97 -66.13
C SER A 333 75.11 -85.70 -65.30
N GLN A 334 76.33 -85.14 -65.35
CA GLN A 334 76.64 -83.86 -64.71
C GLN A 334 75.83 -82.70 -65.29
N LEU A 335 75.75 -82.58 -66.62
CA LEU A 335 74.92 -81.55 -67.29
C LEU A 335 73.44 -81.72 -66.95
N LEU A 336 72.94 -82.95 -66.86
CA LEU A 336 71.56 -83.22 -66.46
C LEU A 336 71.31 -82.79 -65.01
N GLN A 337 72.26 -83.05 -64.11
CA GLN A 337 72.20 -82.62 -62.72
C GLN A 337 72.26 -81.09 -62.59
N GLU A 338 73.14 -80.43 -63.34
CA GLU A 338 73.23 -78.96 -63.38
C GLU A 338 71.94 -78.33 -63.91
N LEU A 339 71.34 -78.93 -64.95
CA LEU A 339 70.06 -78.49 -65.51
C LEU A 339 68.92 -78.68 -64.50
N GLU A 340 68.89 -79.81 -63.78
CA GLU A 340 67.89 -80.06 -62.72
C GLU A 340 68.06 -79.09 -61.53
N VAL A 341 69.29 -78.73 -61.16
CA VAL A 341 69.55 -77.69 -60.15
C VAL A 341 69.10 -76.32 -60.65
N ALA A 342 69.36 -75.98 -61.91
CA ALA A 342 68.91 -74.73 -62.52
C ALA A 342 67.38 -74.64 -62.64
N GLU A 343 66.70 -75.75 -62.95
CA GLU A 343 65.24 -75.84 -62.99
C GLU A 343 64.64 -75.61 -61.60
N ARG A 344 65.17 -76.27 -60.55
CA ARG A 344 64.75 -76.02 -59.17
C ARG A 344 64.95 -74.55 -58.75
N ALA A 345 66.10 -73.97 -59.08
CA ALA A 345 66.37 -72.56 -58.79
C ALA A 345 65.41 -71.61 -59.53
N ARG A 346 64.99 -71.96 -60.76
CA ARG A 346 63.98 -71.20 -61.51
C ARG A 346 62.60 -71.30 -60.85
N GLU A 347 62.19 -72.50 -60.43
CA GLU A 347 60.92 -72.71 -59.71
C GLU A 347 60.88 -71.94 -58.40
N GLU A 348 61.97 -71.95 -57.62
CA GLU A 348 62.11 -71.14 -56.41
C GLU A 348 61.95 -69.64 -56.69
N LEU A 349 62.60 -69.12 -57.73
CA LEU A 349 62.46 -67.72 -58.15
C LEU A 349 61.04 -67.38 -58.64
N GLU A 350 60.36 -68.30 -59.33
CA GLU A 350 58.97 -68.13 -59.76
C GLU A 350 58.01 -68.07 -58.56
N HIS A 351 58.23 -68.92 -57.56
CA HIS A 351 57.49 -68.89 -56.30
C HIS A 351 57.74 -67.60 -55.52
N GLU A 352 58.99 -67.16 -55.41
CA GLU A 352 59.33 -65.87 -54.80
C GLU A 352 58.69 -64.69 -55.54
N TYR A 353 58.69 -64.72 -56.88
CA TYR A 353 58.05 -63.70 -57.70
C TYR A 353 56.54 -63.65 -57.50
N GLU A 354 55.86 -64.81 -57.47
CA GLU A 354 54.41 -64.84 -57.24
C GLU A 354 54.08 -64.44 -55.79
N ASN A 355 54.91 -64.78 -54.80
CA ASN A 355 54.76 -64.32 -53.42
C ASN A 355 54.90 -62.79 -53.32
N LEU A 356 55.92 -62.20 -53.97
CA LEU A 356 56.09 -60.75 -54.06
C LEU A 356 54.91 -60.09 -54.77
N ARG A 357 54.39 -60.71 -55.83
CA ARG A 357 53.23 -60.22 -56.57
C ARG A 357 51.96 -60.27 -55.73
N GLN A 358 51.75 -61.33 -54.95
CA GLN A 358 50.65 -61.43 -53.99
C GLN A 358 50.79 -60.38 -52.88
N GLY A 359 52.00 -60.20 -52.33
CA GLY A 359 52.27 -59.14 -51.35
C GLY A 359 52.01 -57.74 -51.90
N SER A 360 52.39 -57.45 -53.15
CA SER A 360 52.08 -56.17 -53.79
C SER A 360 50.58 -55.96 -54.02
N ARG A 361 49.82 -57.03 -54.34
CA ARG A 361 48.35 -56.93 -54.46
C ARG A 361 47.70 -56.69 -53.09
N ALA A 362 48.18 -57.37 -52.04
CA ALA A 362 47.70 -57.16 -50.67
C ALA A 362 47.90 -55.70 -50.22
N ILE A 363 49.10 -55.15 -50.43
CA ILE A 363 49.40 -53.74 -50.12
C ILE A 363 48.53 -52.77 -50.93
N GLN A 364 48.20 -53.09 -52.19
CA GLN A 364 47.28 -52.27 -52.99
C GLN A 364 45.85 -52.28 -52.42
N VAL A 365 45.35 -53.45 -52.02
CA VAL A 365 44.04 -53.57 -51.39
C VAL A 365 44.01 -52.82 -50.06
N GLU A 366 45.01 -53.00 -49.20
CA GLU A 366 45.11 -52.28 -47.92
C GLU A 366 45.17 -50.76 -48.12
N ARG A 367 45.90 -50.29 -49.16
CA ARG A 367 45.92 -48.87 -49.53
C ARG A 367 44.55 -48.37 -49.99
N ASP A 368 43.88 -49.14 -50.84
CA ASP A 368 42.58 -48.74 -51.39
C ASP A 368 41.49 -48.74 -50.31
N GLU A 369 41.53 -49.69 -49.38
CA GLU A 369 40.70 -49.72 -48.17
C GLU A 369 41.01 -48.53 -47.25
N ALA A 370 42.28 -48.22 -47.00
CA ALA A 370 42.67 -47.05 -46.20
C ALA A 370 42.22 -45.72 -46.83
N LEU A 371 42.25 -45.63 -48.17
CA LEU A 371 41.73 -44.46 -48.90
C LEU A 371 40.21 -44.34 -48.77
N GLN A 372 39.47 -45.45 -48.86
CA GLN A 372 38.02 -45.44 -48.64
C GLN A 372 37.66 -45.00 -47.22
N VAL A 373 38.32 -45.55 -46.19
CA VAL A 373 38.09 -45.16 -44.80
C VAL A 373 38.43 -43.68 -44.59
N ARG A 374 39.51 -43.17 -45.21
CA ARG A 374 39.83 -41.74 -45.16
C ARG A 374 38.73 -40.89 -45.78
N ASP A 375 38.24 -41.27 -46.97
CA ASP A 375 37.19 -40.51 -47.66
C ASP A 375 35.87 -40.54 -46.86
N GLU A 376 35.53 -41.66 -46.23
CA GLU A 376 34.40 -41.77 -45.29
C GLU A 376 34.57 -40.85 -44.09
N LEU A 377 35.76 -40.86 -43.45
CA LEU A 377 36.06 -39.96 -42.34
C LEU A 377 36.02 -38.48 -42.76
N GLU A 378 36.53 -38.12 -43.94
CA GLU A 378 36.43 -36.76 -44.48
C GLU A 378 34.97 -36.32 -44.65
N ILE A 379 34.10 -37.21 -45.14
CA ILE A 379 32.66 -36.95 -45.25
C ILE A 379 32.03 -36.78 -43.86
N GLU A 380 32.37 -37.63 -42.90
CA GLU A 380 31.88 -37.52 -41.51
C GLU A 380 32.33 -36.20 -40.85
N PHE A 381 33.59 -35.79 -41.05
CA PHE A 381 34.08 -34.51 -40.55
C PHE A 381 33.38 -33.33 -41.20
N GLU A 382 33.14 -33.37 -42.51
CA GLU A 382 32.40 -32.30 -43.19
C GLU A 382 30.93 -32.25 -42.75
N ASN A 383 30.30 -33.41 -42.52
CA ASN A 383 28.95 -33.48 -41.96
C ASN A 383 28.89 -32.89 -40.55
N LEU A 384 29.84 -33.27 -39.67
CA LEU A 384 29.91 -32.74 -38.31
C LEU A 384 30.20 -31.23 -38.30
N ARG A 385 31.02 -30.76 -39.25
CA ARG A 385 31.28 -29.33 -39.44
C ARG A 385 30.03 -28.60 -39.89
N ASN A 386 29.28 -29.13 -40.85
CA ASN A 386 28.02 -28.55 -41.30
C ASN A 386 26.98 -28.52 -40.18
N GLU A 387 26.86 -29.60 -39.40
CA GLU A 387 25.96 -29.65 -38.23
C GLU A 387 26.35 -28.62 -37.17
N ALA A 388 27.64 -28.47 -36.88
CA ALA A 388 28.13 -27.44 -35.97
C ALA A 388 27.86 -26.01 -36.51
N GLU A 389 28.02 -25.78 -37.82
CA GLU A 389 27.70 -24.49 -38.43
C GLU A 389 26.20 -24.19 -38.41
N ASP A 390 25.35 -25.18 -38.64
CA ASP A 390 23.89 -25.03 -38.57
C ASP A 390 23.43 -24.76 -37.13
N GLU A 391 24.02 -25.44 -36.14
CA GLU A 391 23.73 -25.17 -34.72
C GLU A 391 24.19 -23.78 -34.30
N ILE A 392 25.36 -23.32 -34.78
CA ILE A 392 25.80 -21.94 -34.54
C ILE A 392 24.80 -20.95 -35.15
N ARG A 393 24.33 -21.16 -36.38
CA ARG A 393 23.32 -20.28 -37.00
C ARG A 393 22.00 -20.27 -36.22
N ASN A 394 21.55 -21.41 -35.73
CA ASN A 394 20.34 -21.50 -34.90
C ASN A 394 20.52 -20.72 -33.58
N LEU A 395 21.68 -20.84 -32.93
CA LEU A 395 21.99 -20.09 -31.72
C LEU A 395 22.09 -18.58 -31.99
N GLU A 396 22.66 -18.19 -33.13
CA GLU A 396 22.70 -16.79 -33.56
C GLU A 396 21.28 -16.23 -33.79
N GLU A 397 20.40 -16.97 -34.47
CA GLU A 397 18.99 -16.58 -34.67
C GLU A 397 18.24 -16.43 -33.32
N ILE A 398 18.43 -17.38 -32.39
CA ILE A 398 17.86 -17.28 -31.04
C ILE A 398 18.40 -16.05 -30.31
N ILE A 399 19.69 -15.74 -30.42
CA ILE A 399 20.28 -14.55 -29.80
C ILE A 399 19.66 -13.29 -30.38
N ASP A 400 19.52 -13.19 -31.71
CA ASP A 400 18.91 -12.04 -32.38
C ASP A 400 17.44 -11.86 -31.94
N ASP A 401 16.67 -12.94 -31.83
CA ASP A 401 15.30 -12.91 -31.30
C ASP A 401 15.25 -12.44 -29.84
N LYS A 402 16.19 -12.90 -28.99
CA LYS A 402 16.26 -12.43 -27.59
C LYS A 402 16.69 -10.98 -27.51
N VAL A 403 17.61 -10.52 -28.36
CA VAL A 403 18.02 -9.12 -28.43
C VAL A 403 16.85 -8.24 -28.86
N ALA A 404 16.07 -8.65 -29.87
CA ALA A 404 14.86 -7.95 -30.29
C ALA A 404 13.82 -7.88 -29.17
N HIS A 405 13.61 -8.99 -28.45
CA HIS A 405 12.69 -9.01 -27.31
C HIS A 405 13.15 -8.11 -26.16
N ILE A 406 14.45 -8.07 -25.86
CA ILE A 406 15.01 -7.16 -24.85
C ILE A 406 14.80 -5.69 -25.27
N GLN A 407 14.99 -5.36 -26.55
CA GLN A 407 14.74 -4.01 -27.05
C GLN A 407 13.27 -3.62 -26.91
N GLN A 408 12.33 -4.52 -27.25
CA GLN A 408 10.91 -4.29 -27.03
C GLN A 408 10.57 -4.05 -25.56
N LEU A 409 11.10 -4.88 -24.64
CA LEU A 409 10.88 -4.70 -23.20
C LEU A 409 11.48 -3.38 -22.67
N GLN A 410 12.62 -2.96 -23.21
CA GLN A 410 13.22 -1.66 -22.88
C GLN A 410 12.35 -0.50 -23.37
N GLU A 411 11.79 -0.61 -24.57
CA GLU A 411 10.91 0.40 -25.15
C GLU A 411 9.58 0.49 -24.37
N GLU A 412 8.97 -0.65 -24.02
CA GLU A 412 7.81 -0.70 -23.12
C GLU A 412 8.12 -0.10 -21.74
N SER A 413 9.31 -0.37 -21.18
CA SER A 413 9.72 0.23 -19.91
C SER A 413 9.83 1.74 -20.03
N ARG A 414 10.41 2.23 -21.13
CA ARG A 414 10.54 3.66 -21.42
C ARG A 414 9.17 4.33 -21.58
N GLU A 415 8.24 3.71 -22.30
CA GLU A 415 6.86 4.21 -22.45
C GLU A 415 6.14 4.24 -21.09
N ARG A 416 6.32 3.21 -20.25
CA ARG A 416 5.78 3.21 -18.89
C ARG A 416 6.40 4.32 -18.03
N GLU A 417 7.70 4.54 -18.12
CA GLU A 417 8.39 5.64 -17.43
C GLU A 417 7.87 7.01 -17.88
N GLU A 418 7.74 7.24 -19.19
CA GLU A 418 7.17 8.49 -19.73
C GLU A 418 5.71 8.68 -19.27
N SER A 419 4.89 7.61 -19.26
CA SER A 419 3.51 7.67 -18.76
C SER A 419 3.45 7.96 -17.26
N PHE A 420 4.38 7.41 -16.48
CA PHE A 420 4.46 7.64 -15.05
C PHE A 420 4.94 9.06 -14.74
N GLU A 421 5.90 9.59 -15.49
CA GLU A 421 6.31 11.00 -15.40
C GLU A 421 5.16 11.95 -15.76
N ALA A 422 4.38 11.62 -16.80
CA ALA A 422 3.18 12.38 -17.16
C ALA A 422 2.14 12.36 -16.02
N LEU A 423 1.82 11.19 -15.47
CA LEU A 423 0.92 11.04 -14.32
C LEU A 423 1.44 11.75 -13.07
N GLN A 424 2.75 11.72 -12.80
CA GLN A 424 3.35 12.51 -11.73
C GLN A 424 3.21 14.01 -11.97
N GLY A 425 3.35 14.45 -13.22
CA GLY A 425 3.11 15.84 -13.63
C GLY A 425 1.67 16.27 -13.38
N GLU A 426 0.71 15.43 -13.78
CA GLU A 426 -0.72 15.65 -13.51
C GLU A 426 -1.04 15.63 -12.02
N LEU A 427 -0.46 14.70 -11.25
CA LEU A 427 -0.61 14.65 -9.79
C LEU A 427 -0.09 15.92 -9.11
N ARG A 428 1.05 16.45 -9.57
CA ARG A 428 1.57 17.76 -9.10
C ARG A 428 0.60 18.88 -9.43
N GLN A 429 0.06 18.92 -10.65
CA GLN A 429 -0.94 19.93 -11.04
C GLN A 429 -2.23 19.84 -10.20
N VAL A 430 -2.73 18.63 -9.97
CA VAL A 430 -3.90 18.41 -9.09
C VAL A 430 -3.57 18.82 -7.66
N THR A 431 -2.38 18.50 -7.15
CA THR A 431 -1.93 18.95 -5.82
C THR A 431 -1.89 20.47 -5.74
N ASP A 432 -1.35 21.16 -6.75
CA ASP A 432 -1.34 22.63 -6.81
C ASP A 432 -2.75 23.24 -6.90
N ILE A 433 -3.70 22.55 -7.55
CA ILE A 433 -5.12 22.96 -7.55
C ILE A 433 -5.73 22.76 -6.17
N VAL A 434 -5.47 21.62 -5.52
CA VAL A 434 -5.96 21.33 -4.16
C VAL A 434 -5.43 22.35 -3.17
N VAL A 435 -4.13 22.65 -3.18
CA VAL A 435 -3.53 23.68 -2.31
C VAL A 435 -4.18 25.05 -2.56
N ARG A 436 -4.41 25.44 -3.81
CA ARG A 436 -5.11 26.70 -4.12
C ARG A 436 -6.56 26.71 -3.63
N LEU A 437 -7.26 25.57 -3.70
CA LEU A 437 -8.61 25.44 -3.15
C LEU A 437 -8.61 25.47 -1.62
N GLU A 438 -7.62 24.86 -0.97
CA GLU A 438 -7.42 24.92 0.48
C GLU A 438 -7.13 26.35 0.93
N ASP A 439 -6.26 27.09 0.22
CA ASP A 439 -5.97 28.49 0.49
C ASP A 439 -7.22 29.38 0.34
N ALA A 440 -7.99 29.18 -0.74
CA ALA A 440 -9.25 29.90 -0.96
C ALA A 440 -10.30 29.55 0.11
N GLN A 441 -10.39 28.27 0.53
CA GLN A 441 -11.25 27.85 1.61
C GLN A 441 -10.82 28.45 2.95
N GLN A 442 -9.52 28.57 3.20
CA GLN A 442 -8.98 29.21 4.39
C GLN A 442 -9.29 30.72 4.40
N GLU A 443 -9.18 31.40 3.25
CA GLU A 443 -9.61 32.80 3.10
C GLU A 443 -11.10 32.95 3.38
N HIS A 444 -11.95 32.09 2.81
CA HIS A 444 -13.38 32.07 3.10
C HIS A 444 -13.67 31.84 4.58
N ASN A 445 -13.01 30.88 5.23
CA ASN A 445 -13.14 30.65 6.66
C ASN A 445 -12.76 31.89 7.49
N ASN A 446 -11.68 32.57 7.13
CA ASN A 446 -11.28 33.83 7.78
C ASN A 446 -12.36 34.92 7.60
N THR A 447 -12.96 35.03 6.41
CA THR A 447 -14.06 36.00 6.18
C THR A 447 -15.32 35.63 6.98
N VAL A 448 -15.64 34.34 7.09
CA VAL A 448 -16.76 33.86 7.92
C VAL A 448 -16.49 34.18 9.38
N GLU A 449 -15.30 33.91 9.90
CA GLU A 449 -14.93 34.25 11.27
C GLU A 449 -15.03 35.77 11.53
N GLN A 450 -14.60 36.60 10.59
CA GLN A 450 -14.77 38.06 10.68
C GLN A 450 -16.25 38.47 10.71
N LEU A 451 -17.09 37.87 9.86
CA LEU A 451 -18.53 38.14 9.86
C LEU A 451 -19.20 37.66 11.15
N GLU A 452 -18.82 36.49 11.68
CA GLU A 452 -19.30 35.97 12.96
C GLU A 452 -18.88 36.86 14.13
N ASN A 453 -17.64 37.34 14.15
CA ASN A 453 -17.17 38.33 15.12
C ASN A 453 -18.01 39.61 15.05
N ARG A 454 -18.30 40.10 13.83
CA ARG A 454 -19.12 41.31 13.64
C ARG A 454 -20.58 41.11 14.04
N ILE A 455 -21.15 39.92 13.79
CA ILE A 455 -22.49 39.55 14.28
C ILE A 455 -22.50 39.47 15.81
N ARG A 456 -21.46 38.90 16.44
CA ARG A 456 -21.33 38.87 17.90
C ARG A 456 -21.27 40.28 18.50
N GLU A 457 -20.47 41.16 17.92
CA GLU A 457 -20.38 42.57 18.33
C GLU A 457 -21.74 43.28 18.17
N GLN A 458 -22.41 43.10 17.03
CA GLN A 458 -23.74 43.68 16.80
C GLN A 458 -24.80 43.14 17.78
N ASN A 459 -24.77 41.84 18.09
CA ASN A 459 -25.66 41.24 19.08
C ASN A 459 -25.40 41.78 20.49
N GLN A 460 -24.14 42.03 20.85
CA GLN A 460 -23.80 42.68 22.11
C GLN A 460 -24.38 44.10 22.17
N ILE A 461 -24.21 44.89 21.11
CA ILE A 461 -24.79 46.24 21.01
C ILE A 461 -26.32 46.20 21.10
N ILE A 462 -26.97 45.21 20.47
CA ILE A 462 -28.42 45.03 20.59
C ILE A 462 -28.82 44.73 22.04
N GLN A 463 -28.11 43.85 22.74
CA GLN A 463 -28.37 43.56 24.15
C GLN A 463 -28.18 44.79 25.05
N GLU A 464 -27.13 45.58 24.81
CA GLU A 464 -26.89 46.85 25.53
C GLU A 464 -28.04 47.84 25.28
N ASN A 465 -28.47 48.00 24.02
CA ASN A 465 -29.61 48.84 23.67
C ASN A 465 -30.93 48.34 24.27
N GLU A 466 -31.16 47.02 24.33
CA GLU A 466 -32.33 46.43 24.99
C GLU A 466 -32.31 46.69 26.49
N GLN A 467 -31.15 46.61 27.14
CA GLN A 467 -31.01 46.95 28.56
C GLN A 467 -31.30 48.44 28.81
N GLU A 468 -30.78 49.33 27.96
CA GLU A 468 -31.09 50.77 28.02
C GLU A 468 -32.57 51.05 27.78
N LEU A 469 -33.18 50.39 26.80
CA LEU A 469 -34.62 50.51 26.52
C LEU A 469 -35.46 50.06 27.72
N ASN A 470 -35.15 48.90 28.31
CA ASN A 470 -35.82 48.41 29.51
C ASN A 470 -35.68 49.38 30.69
N LEU A 471 -34.51 50.01 30.85
CA LEU A 471 -34.28 51.03 31.87
C LEU A 471 -35.14 52.28 31.61
N MET A 472 -35.24 52.72 30.35
CA MET A 472 -36.10 53.83 29.95
C MET A 472 -37.58 53.51 30.14
N GLU A 473 -38.03 52.31 29.79
CA GLU A 473 -39.40 51.85 30.02
C GLU A 473 -39.73 51.82 31.52
N LYS A 474 -38.82 51.32 32.35
CA LYS A 474 -38.98 51.35 33.80
C LYS A 474 -39.10 52.79 34.32
N ASN A 475 -38.25 53.70 33.84
CA ASN A 475 -38.34 55.12 34.20
C ASN A 475 -39.67 55.76 33.75
N LEU A 476 -40.17 55.40 32.57
CA LEU A 476 -41.48 55.84 32.08
C LEU A 476 -42.63 55.30 32.93
N LEU A 477 -42.59 54.03 33.32
CA LEU A 477 -43.57 53.44 34.23
C LEU A 477 -43.54 54.14 35.60
N GLU A 478 -42.35 54.34 36.18
CA GLU A 478 -42.21 55.02 37.47
C GLU A 478 -42.70 56.47 37.43
N THR A 479 -42.43 57.19 36.33
CA THR A 479 -42.94 58.56 36.14
C THR A 479 -44.44 58.59 35.88
N ASN A 480 -44.98 57.61 35.15
CA ASN A 480 -46.42 57.44 34.99
C ASN A 480 -47.11 57.12 36.33
N ASP A 481 -46.54 56.26 37.18
CA ASP A 481 -47.07 55.99 38.53
C ASP A 481 -47.01 57.24 39.43
N LYS A 482 -45.95 58.06 39.31
CA LYS A 482 -45.87 59.36 39.98
C LYS A 482 -46.94 60.31 39.44
N LEU A 483 -47.17 60.33 38.14
CA LEU A 483 -48.21 61.13 37.49
C LEU A 483 -49.61 60.71 37.94
N GLN A 484 -49.90 59.41 37.99
CA GLN A 484 -51.17 58.88 38.48
C GLN A 484 -51.40 59.26 39.95
N ARG A 485 -50.38 59.11 40.80
CA ARG A 485 -50.43 59.57 42.21
C ARG A 485 -50.70 61.07 42.31
N ALA A 486 -49.97 61.88 41.54
CA ALA A 486 -50.20 63.32 41.47
C ALA A 486 -51.60 63.66 40.94
N ASN A 487 -52.13 62.89 39.99
CA ASN A 487 -53.48 63.07 39.46
C ASN A 487 -54.55 62.72 40.50
N VAL A 488 -54.37 61.66 41.28
CA VAL A 488 -55.27 61.34 42.41
C VAL A 488 -55.23 62.46 43.46
N GLN A 489 -54.05 63.00 43.78
CA GLN A 489 -53.92 64.15 44.67
C GLN A 489 -54.57 65.41 44.09
N LEU A 490 -54.43 65.64 42.78
CA LEU A 490 -55.08 66.74 42.09
C LEU A 490 -56.60 66.59 42.10
N GLU A 491 -57.14 65.40 41.84
CA GLU A 491 -58.59 65.15 41.91
C GLU A 491 -59.10 65.28 43.35
N SER A 492 -58.34 64.82 44.35
CA SER A 492 -58.66 65.02 45.76
C SER A 492 -58.71 66.50 46.12
N SER A 493 -57.70 67.29 45.75
CA SER A 493 -57.67 68.74 46.01
C SER A 493 -58.74 69.49 45.21
N LYS A 494 -59.07 69.08 43.98
CA LYS A 494 -60.21 69.61 43.22
C LYS A 494 -61.54 69.31 43.91
N ASN A 495 -61.70 68.11 44.46
CA ASN A 495 -62.91 67.73 45.21
C ASN A 495 -63.01 68.53 46.52
N GLU A 496 -61.89 68.75 47.21
CA GLU A 496 -61.84 69.63 48.38
C GLU A 496 -62.19 71.08 48.01
N ILE A 497 -61.63 71.62 46.92
CA ILE A 497 -62.00 72.94 46.41
C ILE A 497 -63.49 73.00 46.05
N ARG A 498 -64.05 71.95 45.44
CA ARG A 498 -65.48 71.88 45.13
C ARG A 498 -66.32 71.87 46.39
N PHE A 499 -65.95 71.06 47.38
CA PHE A 499 -66.62 71.02 48.68
C PHE A 499 -66.60 72.40 49.36
N LEU A 500 -65.44 73.06 49.39
CA LEU A 500 -65.32 74.42 49.94
C LEU A 500 -66.14 75.44 49.14
N ARG A 501 -66.28 75.28 47.82
CA ARG A 501 -67.17 76.12 46.99
C ARG A 501 -68.64 75.85 47.26
N GLU A 502 -69.05 74.59 47.40
CA GLU A 502 -70.43 74.22 47.75
C GLU A 502 -70.78 74.71 49.16
N GLU A 503 -69.84 74.63 50.12
CA GLU A 503 -69.99 75.20 51.46
C GLU A 503 -70.09 76.73 51.39
N GLN A 504 -69.23 77.39 50.60
CA GLN A 504 -69.30 78.84 50.36
C GLN A 504 -70.61 79.26 49.70
N ASP A 505 -71.12 78.51 48.71
CA ASP A 505 -72.41 78.77 48.07
C ASP A 505 -73.56 78.56 49.06
N GLY A 506 -73.46 77.54 49.94
CA GLY A 506 -74.36 77.33 51.06
C GLY A 506 -74.36 78.50 52.05
N ASP A 507 -73.18 79.01 52.40
CA ASP A 507 -73.03 80.20 53.23
C ASP A 507 -73.57 81.45 52.54
N LYS A 508 -73.35 81.62 51.24
CA LYS A 508 -73.90 82.72 50.46
C LYS A 508 -75.43 82.69 50.44
N MET A 509 -76.02 81.50 50.34
CA MET A 509 -77.48 81.33 50.46
C MET A 509 -77.98 81.70 51.86
N ARG A 510 -77.30 81.25 52.93
CA ARG A 510 -77.62 81.62 54.32
C ARG A 510 -77.48 83.13 54.54
N ILE A 511 -76.41 83.75 54.06
CA ILE A 511 -76.21 85.20 54.10
C ILE A 511 -77.36 85.88 53.35
N GLY A 512 -77.71 85.41 52.14
CA GLY A 512 -78.83 85.96 51.38
C GLY A 512 -80.20 85.80 52.07
N GLU A 513 -80.42 84.72 52.82
CA GLU A 513 -81.60 84.55 53.69
C GLU A 513 -81.61 85.54 54.84
N LEU A 514 -80.48 85.67 55.54
CA LEU A 514 -80.30 86.62 56.63
C LEU A 514 -80.46 88.07 56.13
N GLU A 515 -79.90 88.42 54.98
CA GLU A 515 -80.07 89.74 54.35
C GLU A 515 -81.54 90.01 53.98
N ARG A 516 -82.26 89.00 53.48
CA ARG A 516 -83.70 89.12 53.21
C ARG A 516 -84.50 89.30 54.49
N GLU A 517 -84.15 88.59 55.55
CA GLU A 517 -84.77 88.73 56.87
C GLU A 517 -84.49 90.12 57.46
N VAL A 518 -83.24 90.58 57.39
CA VAL A 518 -82.83 91.93 57.82
C VAL A 518 -83.61 92.99 57.04
N LYS A 519 -83.69 92.90 55.71
CA LYS A 519 -84.49 93.84 54.91
C LYS A 519 -85.97 93.81 55.29
N ARG A 520 -86.53 92.62 55.59
CA ARG A 520 -87.92 92.51 56.06
C ARG A 520 -88.09 93.20 57.41
N LEU A 521 -87.17 92.97 58.36
CA LEU A 521 -87.17 93.64 59.66
C LEU A 521 -86.97 95.15 59.51
N GLU A 522 -86.11 95.61 58.61
CA GLU A 522 -85.92 97.03 58.31
C GLU A 522 -87.19 97.67 57.74
N MET A 523 -87.91 96.98 56.83
CA MET A 523 -89.21 97.45 56.33
C MET A 523 -90.24 97.53 57.46
N VAL A 524 -90.37 96.47 58.28
CA VAL A 524 -91.28 96.47 59.44
C VAL A 524 -90.92 97.59 60.42
N ILE A 525 -89.64 97.81 60.72
CA ILE A 525 -89.19 98.94 61.55
C ILE A 525 -89.51 100.28 60.88
N GLY A 526 -89.40 100.38 59.55
CA GLY A 526 -89.79 101.56 58.78
C GLY A 526 -91.29 101.85 58.90
N GLU A 527 -92.12 100.82 58.71
CA GLU A 527 -93.57 100.89 58.90
C GLU A 527 -93.95 101.27 60.34
N GLU A 528 -93.32 100.66 61.35
CA GLU A 528 -93.49 101.02 62.77
C GLU A 528 -93.03 102.46 63.07
N LYS A 529 -91.96 102.94 62.43
CA LYS A 529 -91.51 104.33 62.54
C LYS A 529 -92.48 105.30 61.89
N GLU A 530 -93.05 104.97 60.73
CA GLU A 530 -94.09 105.79 60.09
C GLU A 530 -95.38 105.76 60.90
N LEU A 531 -95.79 104.59 61.42
CA LEU A 531 -96.91 104.48 62.36
C LEU A 531 -96.65 105.31 63.62
N ARG A 532 -95.43 105.28 64.16
CA ARG A 532 -95.02 106.13 65.29
C ARG A 532 -95.10 107.61 64.95
N LYS A 533 -94.65 108.02 63.75
CA LYS A 533 -94.80 109.41 63.26
C LYS A 533 -96.26 109.79 63.03
N ASP A 534 -97.09 108.87 62.55
CA ASP A 534 -98.53 109.07 62.37
C ASP A 534 -99.18 109.28 63.73
N ILE A 535 -98.84 108.46 64.74
CA ILE A 535 -99.29 108.63 66.12
C ILE A 535 -98.76 109.94 66.72
N GLU A 536 -97.50 110.31 66.49
CA GLU A 536 -96.94 111.60 66.92
C GLU A 536 -97.68 112.77 66.26
N ARG A 537 -97.98 112.69 64.95
CA ARG A 537 -98.78 113.68 64.23
C ARG A 537 -100.21 113.76 64.77
N GLN A 538 -100.85 112.62 65.02
CA GLN A 538 -102.15 112.57 65.67
C GLN A 538 -102.10 113.18 67.08
N LEU A 539 -101.05 112.93 67.85
CA LEU A 539 -100.87 113.52 69.18
C LEU A 539 -100.66 115.04 69.11
N ASP A 540 -99.90 115.52 68.13
CA ASP A 540 -99.68 116.94 67.88
C ASP A 540 -100.95 117.63 67.38
N GLU A 541 -101.74 116.98 66.53
CA GLU A 541 -103.07 117.45 66.13
C GLU A 541 -104.05 117.45 67.32
N GLU A 542 -104.02 116.44 68.19
CA GLU A 542 -104.78 116.46 69.44
C GLU A 542 -104.29 117.55 70.40
N ARG A 543 -102.99 117.85 70.44
CA ARG A 543 -102.41 118.97 71.20
C ARG A 543 -102.90 120.29 70.64
N ARG A 544 -102.80 120.52 69.32
CA ARG A 544 -103.33 121.72 68.65
C ARG A 544 -104.82 121.87 68.86
N THR A 545 -105.62 120.82 68.68
CA THR A 545 -107.06 120.90 68.96
C THR A 545 -107.37 121.10 70.44
N ARG A 546 -106.53 120.61 71.37
CA ARG A 546 -106.64 120.94 72.80
C ARG A 546 -106.27 122.40 73.07
N GLU A 547 -105.23 122.92 72.42
CA GLU A 547 -104.81 124.33 72.47
C GLU A 547 -105.88 125.25 71.88
N ASP A 548 -106.40 124.98 70.68
CA ASP A 548 -107.51 125.72 70.06
C ASP A 548 -108.76 125.66 70.95
N LYS A 549 -109.10 124.48 71.50
CA LYS A 549 -110.21 124.37 72.47
C LYS A 549 -109.92 125.10 73.77
N TRP A 550 -108.66 125.21 74.19
CA TRP A 550 -108.27 125.97 75.37
C TRP A 550 -108.35 127.47 75.09
N GLU A 551 -107.90 127.95 73.93
CA GLU A 551 -108.02 129.35 73.49
C GLU A 551 -109.50 129.74 73.32
N VAL A 552 -110.32 128.89 72.69
CA VAL A 552 -111.78 129.08 72.64
C VAL A 552 -112.39 129.08 74.04
N ARG A 553 -111.98 128.17 74.94
CA ARG A 553 -112.44 128.18 76.33
C ARG A 553 -111.93 129.39 77.10
N GLU A 554 -110.75 129.92 76.82
CA GLU A 554 -110.18 131.12 77.45
C GLU A 554 -110.99 132.34 77.00
N VAL A 555 -111.24 132.49 75.70
CA VAL A 555 -112.13 133.53 75.15
C VAL A 555 -113.55 133.40 75.71
N GLU A 556 -114.08 132.17 75.83
CA GLU A 556 -115.40 131.92 76.40
C GLU A 556 -115.42 132.13 77.93
N LEU A 557 -114.33 131.85 78.64
CA LEU A 557 -114.14 132.16 80.05
C LEU A 557 -114.05 133.67 80.24
N GLU A 558 -113.32 134.41 79.43
CA GLU A 558 -113.32 135.88 79.44
C GLU A 558 -114.71 136.45 79.13
N LYS A 559 -115.45 135.85 78.20
CA LYS A 559 -116.83 136.25 77.90
C LYS A 559 -117.76 135.95 79.09
N ARG A 560 -117.65 134.76 79.70
CA ARG A 560 -118.35 134.39 80.94
C ARG A 560 -117.91 135.27 82.10
N LEU A 561 -116.67 135.74 82.16
CA LEU A 561 -116.18 136.64 83.20
C LEU A 561 -116.80 138.03 83.01
N ARG A 562 -116.87 138.54 81.78
CA ARG A 562 -117.59 139.79 81.44
C ARG A 562 -119.12 139.69 81.61
N GLU A 563 -119.69 138.50 81.46
CA GLU A 563 -121.11 138.22 81.77
C GLU A 563 -121.32 138.11 83.28
N ARG A 564 -120.42 137.43 84.00
CA ARG A 564 -120.44 137.35 85.48
C ARG A 564 -120.17 138.69 86.14
N GLU A 565 -119.36 139.57 85.56
CA GLU A 565 -119.19 140.94 86.04
C GLU A 565 -120.48 141.76 85.86
N ARG A 566 -121.22 141.55 84.75
CA ARG A 566 -122.55 142.12 84.54
C ARG A 566 -123.59 141.55 85.52
N GLU A 567 -123.62 140.24 85.70
CA GLU A 567 -124.51 139.56 86.65
C GLU A 567 -124.15 139.90 88.11
N LEU A 568 -122.89 140.21 88.44
CA LEU A 568 -122.47 140.64 89.78
C LEU A 568 -122.93 142.09 90.06
N VAL A 569 -123.06 142.93 89.04
CA VAL A 569 -123.70 144.26 89.15
C VAL A 569 -125.21 144.15 89.32
N GLU A 570 -125.89 143.24 88.61
CA GLU A 570 -127.34 142.97 88.78
C GLU A 570 -127.64 142.27 90.12
N ALA A 571 -126.85 141.27 90.52
CA ALA A 571 -126.96 140.58 91.80
C ALA A 571 -126.62 141.49 93.00
N LYS A 572 -125.78 142.53 92.85
CA LYS A 572 -125.59 143.57 93.89
C LYS A 572 -126.85 144.43 94.11
N ASN A 573 -127.70 144.58 93.09
CA ASN A 573 -128.96 145.31 93.20
C ASN A 573 -130.09 144.42 93.74
N GLU A 574 -130.08 143.11 93.43
CA GLU A 574 -131.07 142.13 93.92
C GLU A 574 -130.78 141.59 95.33
N THR A 575 -129.51 141.50 95.76
CA THR A 575 -129.14 141.17 97.14
C THR A 575 -129.55 142.25 98.16
N ARG A 576 -129.83 143.48 97.74
CA ARG A 576 -130.44 144.52 98.60
C ARG A 576 -131.95 144.32 98.80
N HIS A 577 -132.64 143.64 97.88
CA HIS A 577 -134.08 143.34 98.00
C HIS A 577 -134.37 141.95 98.60
N LEU A 578 -133.54 140.93 98.35
CA LEU A 578 -133.74 139.56 98.86
C LEU A 578 -133.24 139.34 100.30
N LYS A 579 -132.35 140.20 100.82
CA LYS A 579 -131.99 140.22 102.27
C LYS A 579 -133.16 140.56 103.21
N LYS A 580 -134.30 141.05 102.70
CA LYS A 580 -135.54 141.25 103.48
C LYS A 580 -136.55 140.10 103.38
N SER A 581 -136.35 139.13 102.47
CA SER A 581 -137.33 138.05 102.17
C SER A 581 -136.87 136.64 102.60
N VAL A 582 -135.57 136.39 102.76
CA VAL A 582 -135.00 135.07 103.10
C VAL A 582 -135.18 134.69 104.57
N HIS A 583 -135.36 135.66 105.47
CA HIS A 583 -135.55 135.36 106.90
C HIS A 583 -136.92 134.78 107.29
N LYS A 584 -137.82 134.52 106.32
CA LYS A 584 -139.18 133.98 106.58
C LYS A 584 -139.46 132.59 105.97
N ARG A 585 -138.52 131.96 105.25
CA ARG A 585 -138.76 130.68 104.54
C ARG A 585 -137.82 129.52 104.88
N GLU A 586 -136.78 129.73 105.67
CA GLU A 586 -135.88 128.65 106.11
C GLU A 586 -136.50 127.71 107.16
N ASP A 587 -137.66 128.08 107.74
CA ASP A 587 -138.38 127.27 108.73
C ASP A 587 -139.32 126.19 108.13
N GLU A 588 -139.45 126.07 106.79
CA GLU A 588 -140.38 125.13 106.13
C GLU A 588 -139.75 123.86 105.53
N VAL A 589 -138.64 123.44 106.15
CA VAL A 589 -138.59 122.05 106.65
C VAL A 589 -138.27 120.94 105.64
N ARG A 590 -137.12 120.26 105.74
CA ARG A 590 -136.90 119.21 106.75
C ARG A 590 -137.89 118.01 106.71
N ILE A 591 -138.95 117.98 105.88
CA ILE A 591 -139.95 116.88 105.77
C ILE A 591 -139.72 115.93 104.56
N TRP A 592 -139.00 116.31 103.51
CA TRP A 592 -139.00 115.52 102.25
C TRP A 592 -137.96 114.39 102.11
N ARG A 593 -137.33 113.92 103.20
CA ARG A 593 -136.21 112.96 103.12
C ARG A 593 -136.57 111.47 103.29
N GLU A 594 -137.85 111.07 103.28
CA GLU A 594 -138.25 109.74 103.78
C GLU A 594 -139.05 108.83 102.80
N ARG A 595 -138.97 108.98 101.47
CA ARG A 595 -139.92 108.28 100.55
C ARG A 595 -139.40 107.45 99.37
N PHE A 596 -138.09 107.27 99.14
CA PHE A 596 -137.64 106.60 97.89
C PHE A 596 -137.22 105.12 98.00
N ASP A 597 -137.14 104.54 99.20
CA ASP A 597 -136.76 103.13 99.44
C ASP A 597 -137.82 102.05 99.03
N SER A 598 -138.68 102.28 98.03
CA SER A 598 -139.84 101.40 97.77
C SER A 598 -139.93 100.73 96.38
N LEU A 599 -138.91 100.78 95.51
CA LEU A 599 -139.02 100.23 94.13
C LEU A 599 -138.11 99.04 93.78
N GLU A 600 -137.65 98.28 94.76
CA GLU A 600 -136.79 97.09 94.56
C GLU A 600 -137.53 95.80 94.13
N LYS A 601 -138.87 95.73 94.10
CA LYS A 601 -139.56 94.42 94.26
C LYS A 601 -140.23 93.77 93.04
N ALA A 602 -139.99 94.19 91.80
CA ALA A 602 -140.94 93.83 90.71
C ALA A 602 -140.55 92.73 89.70
N LEU A 603 -139.30 92.31 89.47
CA LEU A 603 -139.03 91.41 88.31
C LEU A 603 -138.05 90.27 88.59
N ARG A 604 -138.51 89.35 89.45
CA ARG A 604 -137.89 88.05 89.76
C ARG A 604 -138.73 86.82 89.36
N ASP A 605 -139.80 86.93 88.58
CA ASP A 605 -140.77 85.81 88.38
C ASP A 605 -141.20 85.56 86.92
N ALA A 606 -140.64 84.55 86.25
CA ALA A 606 -141.34 83.57 85.36
C ALA A 606 -140.34 82.90 84.37
N LEU A 607 -139.54 81.89 84.76
CA LEU A 607 -139.83 80.43 84.74
C LEU A 607 -140.08 79.75 83.37
N GLY A 608 -139.22 78.77 83.01
CA GLY A 608 -139.57 77.32 82.98
C GLY A 608 -139.86 76.54 81.65
N GLY A 609 -139.17 75.39 81.45
CA GLY A 609 -139.79 74.03 81.30
C GLY A 609 -139.90 73.25 79.95
N ASP A 610 -139.04 72.22 79.78
CA ASP A 610 -139.14 70.82 79.21
C ASP A 610 -139.95 70.32 77.97
N ASN A 611 -139.29 69.44 77.17
CA ASN A 611 -139.71 68.09 76.62
C ASN A 611 -139.03 67.75 75.24
N THR A 612 -138.08 66.82 75.06
CA THR A 612 -138.03 65.31 75.05
C THR A 612 -138.50 64.57 73.75
N SER A 613 -137.64 63.66 73.24
CA SER A 613 -137.93 62.45 72.41
C SER A 613 -137.79 62.40 70.85
N SER A 614 -136.61 62.69 70.26
CA SER A 614 -136.29 62.23 68.86
C SER A 614 -134.80 62.02 68.51
N LYS A 615 -133.86 62.04 69.47
CA LYS A 615 -132.41 61.98 69.18
C LYS A 615 -131.77 60.57 69.22
N SER A 616 -132.46 59.51 69.65
CA SER A 616 -131.82 58.19 69.85
C SER A 616 -131.74 57.29 68.60
N GLY A 617 -132.54 57.54 67.56
CA GLY A 617 -132.52 56.75 66.31
C GLY A 617 -131.41 57.16 65.33
N LEU A 618 -131.10 58.46 65.23
CA LEU A 618 -130.04 58.99 64.36
C LEU A 618 -128.64 58.62 64.87
N ILE A 619 -128.45 58.57 66.19
CA ILE A 619 -127.15 58.22 66.80
C ILE A 619 -126.77 56.76 66.50
N ARG A 620 -127.73 55.84 66.38
CA ARG A 620 -127.43 54.42 66.11
C ARG A 620 -126.99 54.18 64.65
N ASN A 621 -127.61 54.86 63.68
CA ASN A 621 -127.23 54.75 62.27
C ASN A 621 -125.90 55.46 61.99
N VAL A 622 -125.63 56.60 62.64
CA VAL A 622 -124.33 57.28 62.56
C VAL A 622 -123.22 56.39 63.12
N VAL A 623 -123.44 55.73 64.27
CA VAL A 623 -122.47 54.80 64.85
C VAL A 623 -122.23 53.57 63.97
N GLN A 624 -123.26 53.04 63.29
CA GLN A 624 -123.09 51.93 62.35
C GLN A 624 -122.27 52.35 61.12
N HIS A 625 -122.57 53.49 60.49
CA HIS A 625 -121.80 53.99 59.36
C HIS A 625 -120.37 54.40 59.75
N GLN A 626 -120.15 54.89 60.97
CA GLN A 626 -118.81 55.13 61.51
C GLN A 626 -118.03 53.81 61.60
N LYS A 627 -118.64 52.76 62.14
CA LYS A 627 -118.03 51.43 62.27
C LYS A 627 -117.73 50.78 60.92
N ASP A 628 -118.64 50.90 59.96
CA ASP A 628 -118.43 50.40 58.60
C ASP A 628 -117.31 51.18 57.87
N LEU A 629 -117.17 52.48 58.14
CA LEU A 629 -116.09 53.31 57.60
C LEU A 629 -114.74 53.03 58.25
N ASP A 630 -114.71 52.82 59.56
CA ASP A 630 -113.51 52.42 60.30
C ASP A 630 -113.05 51.01 59.86
N GLN A 631 -114.00 50.08 59.67
CA GLN A 631 -113.69 48.74 59.16
C GLN A 631 -113.16 48.79 57.71
N ALA A 632 -113.76 49.60 56.83
CA ALA A 632 -113.23 49.80 55.48
C ALA A 632 -111.85 50.48 55.48
N ALA A 633 -111.58 51.39 56.43
CA ALA A 633 -110.27 52.02 56.60
C ALA A 633 -109.21 51.04 57.12
N GLU A 634 -109.57 50.16 58.05
CA GLU A 634 -108.70 49.05 58.51
C GLU A 634 -108.42 48.06 57.38
N GLU A 635 -109.43 47.65 56.62
CA GLU A 635 -109.25 46.79 55.44
C GLU A 635 -108.36 47.46 54.38
N LEU A 636 -108.51 48.77 54.14
CA LEU A 636 -107.66 49.52 53.22
C LEU A 636 -106.22 49.64 53.73
N ASN A 637 -106.02 49.82 55.04
CA ASN A 637 -104.69 49.81 55.66
C ASN A 637 -104.03 48.43 55.60
N ASN A 638 -104.80 47.35 55.80
CA ASN A 638 -104.32 45.98 55.64
C ASN A 638 -103.93 45.70 54.18
N LEU A 639 -104.75 46.11 53.19
CA LEU A 639 -104.40 45.97 51.78
C LEU A 639 -103.18 46.84 51.38
N ARG A 640 -103.02 48.03 51.97
CA ARG A 640 -101.81 48.84 51.80
C ARG A 640 -100.58 48.17 52.40
N HIS A 641 -100.73 47.54 53.56
CA HIS A 641 -99.66 46.76 54.19
C HIS A 641 -99.28 45.55 53.34
N ASP A 642 -100.25 44.75 52.91
CA ASP A 642 -100.06 43.60 52.03
C ASP A 642 -99.42 44.01 50.69
N LEU A 643 -99.78 45.16 50.15
CA LEU A 643 -99.17 45.69 48.93
C LEU A 643 -97.73 46.17 49.18
N ALA A 644 -97.45 46.79 50.32
CA ALA A 644 -96.10 47.15 50.74
C ALA A 644 -95.22 45.90 50.97
N GLU A 645 -95.78 44.84 51.55
CA GLU A 645 -95.10 43.56 51.72
C GLU A 645 -94.85 42.86 50.39
N LYS A 646 -95.85 42.81 49.48
CA LYS A 646 -95.68 42.25 48.13
C LYS A 646 -94.67 43.04 47.31
N THR A 647 -94.63 44.37 47.42
CA THR A 647 -93.61 45.19 46.73
C THR A 647 -92.22 45.02 47.32
N ARG A 648 -92.08 44.84 48.64
CA ARG A 648 -90.81 44.43 49.26
C ARG A 648 -90.38 43.04 48.80
N ALA A 649 -91.29 42.06 48.80
CA ALA A 649 -91.02 40.70 48.34
C ALA A 649 -90.65 40.65 46.84
N LEU A 650 -91.27 41.48 46.01
CA LEU A 650 -90.89 41.62 44.60
C LEU A 650 -89.50 42.23 44.44
N ARG A 651 -89.17 43.29 45.19
CA ARG A 651 -87.80 43.86 45.19
C ARG A 651 -86.75 42.87 45.68
N ASP A 652 -87.05 42.11 46.74
CA ASP A 652 -86.14 41.06 47.21
C ASP A 652 -85.97 39.95 46.17
N ARG A 653 -87.04 39.61 45.44
CA ARG A 653 -86.98 38.67 44.32
C ARG A 653 -86.17 39.24 43.16
N GLU A 654 -86.35 40.51 42.80
CA GLU A 654 -85.56 41.21 41.77
C GLU A 654 -84.08 41.25 42.14
N ASN A 655 -83.75 41.64 43.38
CA ASN A 655 -82.37 41.62 43.89
C ASN A 655 -81.74 40.22 43.84
N ARG A 656 -82.52 39.16 44.16
CA ARG A 656 -82.06 37.76 44.02
C ARG A 656 -81.89 37.34 42.56
N LEU A 657 -82.76 37.80 41.66
CA LEU A 657 -82.62 37.53 40.23
C LEU A 657 -81.40 38.24 39.65
N GLU A 658 -81.14 39.48 40.06
CA GLU A 658 -79.93 40.22 39.69
C GLU A 658 -78.67 39.55 40.24
N SER A 659 -78.68 39.11 41.51
CA SER A 659 -77.54 38.38 42.08
C SER A 659 -77.28 37.07 41.34
N LEU A 660 -78.33 36.30 41.03
CA LEU A 660 -78.22 35.08 40.22
C LEU A 660 -77.76 35.38 38.79
N ALA A 661 -78.22 36.46 38.17
CA ALA A 661 -77.77 36.86 36.83
C ALA A 661 -76.28 37.25 36.82
N LEU A 662 -75.80 37.94 37.85
CA LEU A 662 -74.38 38.25 38.03
C LEU A 662 -73.56 36.99 38.31
N GLU A 663 -74.06 36.05 39.11
CA GLU A 663 -73.42 34.76 39.34
C GLU A 663 -73.36 33.92 38.06
N VAL A 664 -74.43 33.86 37.28
CA VAL A 664 -74.43 33.20 35.96
C VAL A 664 -73.39 33.83 35.05
N ARG A 665 -73.32 35.17 34.99
CA ARG A 665 -72.29 35.86 34.19
C ARG A 665 -70.86 35.57 34.68
N LYS A 666 -70.64 35.54 35.99
CA LYS A 666 -69.34 35.15 36.56
C LYS A 666 -68.99 33.70 36.22
N LEU A 667 -69.94 32.78 36.32
CA LEU A 667 -69.74 31.37 35.98
C LEU A 667 -69.49 31.18 34.47
N THR A 668 -70.17 31.93 33.60
CA THR A 668 -69.87 31.92 32.16
C THR A 668 -68.49 32.49 31.87
N ASP A 669 -68.09 33.60 32.52
CA ASP A 669 -66.76 34.17 32.36
C ASP A 669 -65.66 33.20 32.85
N LEU A 670 -65.91 32.47 33.94
CA LEU A 670 -65.00 31.42 34.43
C LEU A 670 -64.95 30.22 33.48
N LEU A 671 -66.08 29.79 32.92
CA LEU A 671 -66.14 28.73 31.93
C LEU A 671 -65.40 29.12 30.64
N ASP A 672 -65.55 30.35 30.17
CA ASP A 672 -64.86 30.84 28.97
C ASP A 672 -63.36 30.99 29.22
N LYS A 673 -62.95 31.42 30.41
CA LYS A 673 -61.53 31.37 30.83
C LYS A 673 -60.99 29.94 30.88
N GLU A 674 -61.75 28.98 31.39
CA GLU A 674 -61.34 27.57 31.42
C GLU A 674 -61.24 26.99 30.00
N ARG A 675 -62.21 27.29 29.12
CA ARG A 675 -62.18 26.88 27.70
C ARG A 675 -61.00 27.50 26.96
N HIS A 676 -60.73 28.77 27.20
CA HIS A 676 -59.58 29.46 26.61
C HIS A 676 -58.25 28.89 27.14
N GLY A 677 -58.16 28.64 28.45
CA GLY A 677 -57.02 27.97 29.08
C GLY A 677 -56.78 26.59 28.48
N ARG A 678 -57.81 25.74 28.38
CA ARG A 678 -57.72 24.42 27.75
C ARG A 678 -57.31 24.49 26.28
N LYS A 679 -57.74 25.51 25.54
CA LYS A 679 -57.33 25.71 24.14
C LYS A 679 -55.84 26.04 24.07
N ILE A 680 -55.35 26.93 24.93
CA ILE A 680 -53.92 27.24 25.04
C ILE A 680 -53.12 26.00 25.47
N ASP A 681 -53.57 25.28 26.49
CA ASP A 681 -52.91 24.06 26.96
C ASP A 681 -52.84 23.00 25.87
N ARG A 682 -53.92 22.84 25.08
CA ARG A 682 -53.93 21.95 23.92
C ARG A 682 -52.92 22.38 22.85
N GLN A 683 -52.87 23.68 22.53
CA GLN A 683 -51.88 24.22 21.58
C GLN A 683 -50.45 24.03 22.09
N ASN A 684 -50.21 24.23 23.39
CA ASN A 684 -48.92 23.99 24.03
C ASN A 684 -48.54 22.51 24.01
N LEU A 685 -49.50 21.60 24.25
CA LEU A 685 -49.28 20.17 24.17
C LEU A 685 -48.96 19.74 22.74
N GLU A 686 -49.72 20.23 21.74
CA GLU A 686 -49.44 19.96 20.32
C GLU A 686 -48.06 20.51 19.91
N ALA A 687 -47.69 21.71 20.38
CA ALA A 687 -46.36 22.27 20.16
C ALA A 687 -45.27 21.41 20.80
N LEU A 688 -45.44 20.99 22.06
CA LEU A 688 -44.51 20.09 22.76
C LEU A 688 -44.42 18.71 22.10
N GLN A 689 -45.52 18.19 21.57
CA GLN A 689 -45.54 16.92 20.86
C GLN A 689 -44.80 17.03 19.52
N ASN A 690 -44.99 18.13 18.79
CA ASN A 690 -44.28 18.40 17.55
C ASN A 690 -42.77 18.60 17.79
N THR A 691 -42.39 19.37 18.80
CA THR A 691 -40.98 19.54 19.17
C THR A 691 -40.38 18.21 19.62
N HIS A 692 -41.09 17.40 20.41
CA HIS A 692 -40.64 16.06 20.81
C HIS A 692 -40.49 15.12 19.61
N GLN A 693 -41.36 15.19 18.61
CA GLN A 693 -41.20 14.41 17.36
C GLN A 693 -39.97 14.86 16.57
N VAL A 694 -39.73 16.16 16.45
CA VAL A 694 -38.54 16.70 15.77
C VAL A 694 -37.27 16.32 16.52
N VAL A 695 -37.23 16.47 17.84
CA VAL A 695 -36.11 16.05 18.69
C VAL A 695 -35.87 14.55 18.57
N ASN A 696 -36.91 13.71 18.56
CA ASN A 696 -36.74 12.26 18.35
C ASN A 696 -36.22 11.92 16.96
N ARG A 697 -36.65 12.61 15.91
CA ARG A 697 -36.09 12.43 14.56
C ARG A 697 -34.61 12.83 14.54
N ASN A 698 -34.27 13.98 15.11
CA ASN A 698 -32.89 14.46 15.20
C ASN A 698 -32.02 13.53 16.05
N LEU A 699 -32.56 12.98 17.14
CA LEU A 699 -31.87 12.00 17.98
C LEU A 699 -31.65 10.69 17.21
N ARG A 700 -32.64 10.20 16.45
CA ARG A 700 -32.47 9.00 15.61
C ARG A 700 -31.45 9.22 14.51
N THR A 701 -31.44 10.38 13.85
CA THR A 701 -30.41 10.70 12.86
C THR A 701 -29.03 10.80 13.51
N ALA A 702 -28.92 11.46 14.67
CA ALA A 702 -27.67 11.54 15.42
C ALA A 702 -27.16 10.16 15.87
N GLN A 703 -28.05 9.28 16.32
CA GLN A 703 -27.74 7.88 16.66
C GLN A 703 -27.29 7.07 15.44
N SER A 704 -27.91 7.28 14.27
CA SER A 704 -27.47 6.66 13.01
C SER A 704 -26.07 7.12 12.63
N THR A 705 -25.83 8.44 12.65
CA THR A 705 -24.50 8.99 12.35
C THR A 705 -23.46 8.54 13.37
N GLN A 706 -23.82 8.43 14.64
CA GLN A 706 -22.93 7.92 15.68
C GLN A 706 -22.58 6.44 15.41
N SER A 707 -23.56 5.60 15.07
CA SER A 707 -23.30 4.19 14.72
C SER A 707 -22.43 4.06 13.47
N GLU A 708 -22.62 4.91 12.47
CA GLU A 708 -21.78 4.94 11.27
C GLU A 708 -20.34 5.37 11.57
N LEU A 709 -20.16 6.40 12.41
CA LEU A 709 -18.85 6.86 12.87
C LEU A 709 -18.16 5.82 13.76
N GLU A 710 -18.89 5.13 14.63
CA GLU A 710 -18.36 4.02 15.44
C GLU A 710 -17.93 2.84 14.55
N LYS A 711 -18.71 2.51 13.53
CA LYS A 711 -18.32 1.49 12.53
C LYS A 711 -17.09 1.91 11.75
N ALA A 712 -17.02 3.16 11.28
CA ALA A 712 -15.83 3.70 10.59
C ALA A 712 -14.60 3.63 11.49
N ARG A 713 -14.70 4.12 12.73
CA ARG A 713 -13.63 4.02 13.73
C ARG A 713 -13.21 2.58 14.01
N SER A 714 -14.15 1.63 14.04
CA SER A 714 -13.81 0.21 14.22
C SER A 714 -13.06 -0.38 13.02
N ARG A 715 -13.38 0.07 11.80
CA ARG A 715 -12.65 -0.34 10.58
C ARG A 715 -11.25 0.25 10.60
N ASP A 716 -11.11 1.53 10.92
CA ASP A 716 -9.81 2.19 11.01
C ASP A 716 -8.93 1.58 12.11
N ALA A 717 -9.52 1.23 13.26
CA ALA A 717 -8.79 0.52 14.32
C ALA A 717 -8.29 -0.86 13.84
N LYS A 718 -9.08 -1.58 13.04
CA LYS A 718 -8.67 -2.86 12.45
C LYS A 718 -7.60 -2.68 11.38
N THR A 719 -7.69 -1.67 10.52
CA THR A 719 -6.67 -1.40 9.50
C THR A 719 -5.35 -1.00 10.14
N VAL A 720 -5.38 -0.14 11.16
CA VAL A 720 -4.18 0.24 11.93
C VAL A 720 -3.60 -0.99 12.65
N ALA A 721 -4.40 -1.81 13.31
CA ALA A 721 -3.92 -3.04 13.96
C ALA A 721 -3.29 -4.03 12.96
N ASN A 722 -3.89 -4.16 11.77
CA ASN A 722 -3.33 -4.99 10.70
C ASN A 722 -2.01 -4.41 10.18
N LEU A 723 -1.93 -3.09 9.94
CA LEU A 723 -0.70 -2.43 9.52
C LEU A 723 0.40 -2.57 10.57
N GLU A 724 0.10 -2.37 11.85
CA GLU A 724 1.04 -2.61 12.95
C GLU A 724 1.53 -4.07 12.97
N GLN A 725 0.63 -5.03 12.78
CA GLN A 725 1.00 -6.45 12.71
C GLN A 725 1.91 -6.74 11.52
N THR A 726 1.58 -6.24 10.32
CA THR A 726 2.44 -6.42 9.13
C THR A 726 3.82 -5.77 9.31
N LEU A 727 3.91 -4.59 9.94
CA LEU A 727 5.18 -3.94 10.24
C LEU A 727 5.99 -4.73 11.27
N ARG A 728 5.34 -5.32 12.28
CA ARG A 728 6.00 -6.22 13.24
C ARG A 728 6.54 -7.45 12.52
N ASP A 729 5.75 -8.06 11.66
CA ASP A 729 6.15 -9.25 10.90
C ASP A 729 7.34 -8.92 9.97
N GLN A 730 7.30 -7.80 9.24
CA GLN A 730 8.44 -7.31 8.44
C GLN A 730 9.70 -7.06 9.27
N ILE A 731 9.58 -6.46 10.46
CA ILE A 731 10.72 -6.26 11.36
C ILE A 731 11.27 -7.61 11.84
N THR A 732 10.42 -8.59 12.14
CA THR A 732 10.87 -9.94 12.54
C THR A 732 11.57 -10.66 11.40
N GLU A 733 11.04 -10.62 10.18
CA GLU A 733 11.67 -11.21 9.00
C GLU A 733 13.03 -10.55 8.71
N ARG A 734 13.10 -9.22 8.69
CA ARG A 734 14.35 -8.47 8.58
C ARG A 734 15.36 -8.90 9.64
N ASN A 735 14.93 -9.01 10.90
CA ASN A 735 15.82 -9.40 12.00
C ASN A 735 16.32 -10.86 11.85
N ASN A 736 15.48 -11.76 11.33
CA ASN A 736 15.88 -13.13 11.01
C ASN A 736 16.93 -13.16 9.89
N LEU A 737 16.70 -12.42 8.80
CA LEU A 737 17.66 -12.31 7.69
C LEU A 737 19.00 -11.72 8.14
N LEU A 738 18.98 -10.67 8.96
CA LEU A 738 20.19 -10.07 9.53
C LEU A 738 20.94 -11.05 10.44
N THR A 739 20.23 -11.85 11.23
CA THR A 739 20.83 -12.90 12.05
C THR A 739 21.49 -13.98 11.20
N GLN A 740 20.84 -14.42 10.11
CA GLN A 740 21.43 -15.36 9.16
C GLN A 740 22.66 -14.77 8.46
N LEU A 741 22.59 -13.50 8.05
CA LEU A 741 23.72 -12.78 7.46
C LEU A 741 24.91 -12.76 8.42
N TRP A 742 24.67 -12.42 9.70
CA TRP A 742 25.70 -12.46 10.73
C TRP A 742 26.34 -13.85 10.87
N LEU A 743 25.54 -14.92 10.92
CA LEU A 743 26.06 -16.29 11.02
C LEU A 743 26.91 -16.66 9.81
N ARG A 744 26.51 -16.27 8.59
CA ARG A 744 27.30 -16.50 7.37
C ARG A 744 28.62 -15.71 7.37
N LEU A 745 28.58 -14.42 7.71
CA LEU A 745 29.77 -13.58 7.80
C LEU A 745 30.74 -14.10 8.86
N ALA A 746 30.24 -14.48 10.02
CA ALA A 746 31.05 -15.03 11.09
C ALA A 746 31.71 -16.37 10.70
N LYS A 747 31.06 -17.19 9.86
CA LYS A 747 31.66 -18.41 9.28
C LYS A 747 32.81 -18.08 8.31
N ILE A 748 32.69 -17.02 7.51
CA ILE A 748 33.74 -16.60 6.55
C ILE A 748 34.93 -15.99 7.29
N CYS A 749 34.69 -15.12 8.27
CA CYS A 749 35.74 -14.45 9.03
C CYS A 749 36.49 -15.36 10.02
N GLY A 750 35.88 -16.50 10.39
CA GLY A 750 36.48 -17.52 11.24
C GLY A 750 36.31 -17.29 12.76
N PRO A 751 36.65 -18.30 13.59
CA PRO A 751 36.32 -18.34 15.01
C PRO A 751 37.06 -17.28 15.85
N GLU A 752 38.28 -16.92 15.47
CA GLU A 752 39.08 -15.86 16.12
C GLU A 752 38.47 -14.47 15.96
N TRP A 753 37.86 -14.19 14.80
CA TRP A 753 37.18 -12.93 14.56
C TRP A 753 35.81 -12.90 15.27
N MET A 754 35.08 -14.02 15.23
CA MET A 754 33.78 -14.17 15.87
C MET A 754 33.87 -13.98 17.39
N SER A 755 34.86 -14.57 18.07
CA SER A 755 35.01 -14.46 19.52
C SER A 755 35.17 -13.01 19.98
N ARG A 756 35.93 -12.21 19.21
CA ARG A 756 36.23 -10.79 19.49
C ARG A 756 35.05 -9.86 19.23
N ASN A 757 34.19 -10.18 18.27
CA ASN A 757 33.07 -9.34 17.82
C ASN A 757 31.68 -9.93 18.16
N SER A 758 31.62 -10.96 19.02
CA SER A 758 30.40 -11.69 19.39
C SER A 758 29.37 -10.88 20.20
N LEU A 759 29.78 -9.74 20.77
CA LEU A 759 28.95 -8.90 21.63
C LEU A 759 28.79 -7.50 21.01
N ALA A 760 27.55 -7.02 20.96
CA ALA A 760 27.27 -5.63 20.61
C ALA A 760 27.14 -4.78 21.87
N ILE A 761 27.68 -3.57 21.83
CA ILE A 761 27.51 -2.59 22.90
C ILE A 761 26.16 -1.92 22.70
N THR A 762 25.28 -2.03 23.67
CA THR A 762 23.96 -1.38 23.66
C THR A 762 24.03 -0.13 24.55
N SER A 763 23.54 1.00 24.04
CA SER A 763 23.43 2.25 24.79
C SER A 763 21.96 2.59 24.98
N ASN A 764 21.36 2.05 26.05
CA ASN A 764 20.00 2.41 26.46
C ASN A 764 20.10 3.37 27.65
N GLY A 765 20.14 4.68 27.37
CA GLY A 765 20.44 5.71 28.37
C GLY A 765 21.90 5.64 28.87
N ASN A 766 22.16 6.12 30.09
CA ASN A 766 23.50 6.21 30.71
C ASN A 766 24.16 4.86 31.06
N LEU A 767 23.61 3.71 30.63
CA LEU A 767 24.14 2.39 30.94
C LEU A 767 24.57 1.66 29.66
N THR A 768 25.87 1.38 29.55
CA THR A 768 26.43 0.55 28.47
C THR A 768 26.34 -0.93 28.85
N SER A 769 25.55 -1.72 28.14
CA SER A 769 25.45 -3.17 28.38
C SER A 769 25.86 -3.97 27.14
N LYS A 770 26.54 -5.10 27.33
CA LYS A 770 26.95 -5.98 26.23
C LYS A 770 25.87 -7.05 26.02
N THR A 771 25.38 -7.15 24.80
CA THR A 771 24.32 -8.08 24.42
C THR A 771 24.81 -8.98 23.29
N SER A 772 24.34 -10.24 23.28
CA SER A 772 24.60 -11.19 22.18
C SER A 772 24.16 -10.60 20.84
N MET A 773 24.87 -10.94 19.75
CA MET A 773 24.56 -10.40 18.43
C MET A 773 23.13 -10.68 17.98
N GLU A 774 22.57 -11.85 18.31
CA GLU A 774 21.18 -12.23 17.99
C GLU A 774 20.16 -11.31 18.69
N SER A 775 20.44 -10.90 19.92
CA SER A 775 19.57 -9.97 20.66
C SER A 775 19.85 -8.51 20.30
N ALA A 776 21.07 -8.20 19.82
CA ALA A 776 21.46 -6.87 19.37
C ALA A 776 20.78 -6.46 18.06
N VAL A 777 20.46 -7.42 17.17
CA VAL A 777 19.66 -7.16 15.97
C VAL A 777 18.32 -6.50 16.31
N VAL A 778 17.70 -6.93 17.42
CA VAL A 778 16.40 -6.44 17.87
C VAL A 778 16.53 -5.17 18.72
N THR A 779 17.52 -5.12 19.61
CA THR A 779 17.58 -4.10 20.68
C THR A 779 18.60 -2.99 20.45
N ALA A 780 19.56 -3.18 19.54
CA ALA A 780 20.67 -2.26 19.31
C ALA A 780 21.21 -2.36 17.87
N PHE A 781 20.32 -2.15 16.90
CA PHE A 781 20.63 -2.25 15.47
C PHE A 781 21.86 -1.41 15.02
N PRO A 782 22.09 -0.17 15.50
CA PRO A 782 23.28 0.60 15.10
C PRO A 782 24.61 -0.11 15.44
N SER A 783 24.69 -0.70 16.62
CA SER A 783 25.88 -1.43 17.08
C SER A 783 26.05 -2.77 16.33
N PHE A 784 24.94 -3.43 16.02
CA PHE A 784 24.93 -4.60 15.15
C PHE A 784 25.44 -4.26 13.74
N SER A 785 24.96 -3.15 13.14
CA SER A 785 25.40 -2.65 11.84
C SER A 785 26.90 -2.34 11.81
N GLN A 786 27.42 -1.72 12.89
CA GLN A 786 28.86 -1.46 13.01
C GLN A 786 29.68 -2.76 13.01
N ASN A 787 29.21 -3.81 13.68
CA ASN A 787 29.87 -5.11 13.69
C ASN A 787 29.79 -5.83 12.33
N ILE A 788 28.70 -5.69 11.56
CA ILE A 788 28.65 -6.15 10.16
C ILE A 788 29.72 -5.43 9.33
N HIS A 789 29.85 -4.11 9.47
CA HIS A 789 30.85 -3.35 8.72
C HIS A 789 32.28 -3.80 9.06
N LEU A 790 32.56 -4.14 10.32
CA LEU A 790 33.83 -4.75 10.72
C LEU A 790 34.04 -6.15 10.11
N ALA A 791 32.97 -6.91 9.90
CA ALA A 791 33.04 -8.22 9.23
C ALA A 791 33.43 -8.07 7.77
N VAL A 792 32.81 -7.11 7.06
CA VAL A 792 33.14 -6.81 5.67
C VAL A 792 34.60 -6.39 5.53
N LYS A 793 35.11 -5.51 6.40
CA LYS A 793 36.53 -5.14 6.43
C LYS A 793 37.46 -6.33 6.68
N ALA A 794 37.06 -7.27 7.54
CA ALA A 794 37.84 -8.49 7.76
C ALA A 794 37.86 -9.38 6.50
N MET A 795 36.73 -9.52 5.80
CA MET A 795 36.68 -10.20 4.51
C MET A 795 37.56 -9.53 3.45
N GLU A 796 37.50 -8.21 3.32
CA GLU A 796 38.36 -7.44 2.40
C GLU A 796 39.85 -7.73 2.66
N ASN A 797 40.26 -7.76 3.94
CA ASN A 797 41.62 -8.11 4.31
C ASN A 797 41.99 -9.56 3.95
N ILE A 798 41.07 -10.52 4.10
CA ILE A 798 41.28 -11.91 3.67
C ILE A 798 41.47 -11.98 2.16
N PHE A 799 40.66 -11.24 1.37
CA PHE A 799 40.80 -11.17 -0.09
C PHE A 799 42.11 -10.54 -0.52
N VAL A 800 42.52 -9.43 0.10
CA VAL A 800 43.81 -8.79 -0.17
C VAL A 800 44.97 -9.75 0.14
N GLY A 801 44.90 -10.44 1.28
CA GLY A 801 45.89 -11.46 1.67
C GLY A 801 45.93 -12.66 0.73
N TRP A 802 44.78 -13.11 0.21
CA TRP A 802 44.71 -14.16 -0.80
C TRP A 802 45.31 -13.73 -2.13
N LYS A 803 45.01 -12.52 -2.61
CA LYS A 803 45.61 -11.94 -3.82
C LYS A 803 47.13 -11.81 -3.71
N ALA A 804 47.64 -11.42 -2.54
CA ALA A 804 49.08 -11.35 -2.27
C ALA A 804 49.73 -12.74 -2.33
N ARG A 805 49.09 -13.76 -1.73
CA ARG A 805 49.56 -15.15 -1.81
C ARG A 805 49.55 -15.68 -3.24
N MET A 806 48.48 -15.44 -3.99
CA MET A 806 48.38 -15.84 -5.40
C MET A 806 49.50 -15.24 -6.25
N LYS A 807 49.76 -13.93 -6.10
CA LYS A 807 50.91 -13.27 -6.75
C LYS A 807 52.27 -13.78 -6.27
N SER A 808 52.37 -14.32 -5.05
CA SER A 808 53.59 -14.98 -4.60
C SER A 808 53.77 -16.32 -5.30
N VAL A 809 52.72 -17.15 -5.32
CA VAL A 809 52.73 -18.44 -6.01
C VAL A 809 53.03 -18.25 -7.50
N GLU A 810 52.41 -17.27 -8.15
CA GLU A 810 52.69 -16.94 -9.56
C GLU A 810 54.15 -16.54 -9.77
N ARG A 811 54.71 -15.69 -8.89
CA ARG A 811 56.14 -15.33 -8.95
C ARG A 811 57.05 -16.53 -8.72
N ASP A 812 56.70 -17.43 -7.80
CA ASP A 812 57.51 -18.59 -7.48
C ASP A 812 57.44 -19.64 -8.60
N LEU A 813 56.25 -19.88 -9.17
CA LEU A 813 56.08 -20.68 -10.40
C LEU A 813 56.83 -20.09 -11.59
N TRP A 814 56.84 -18.76 -11.74
CA TRP A 814 57.59 -18.11 -12.81
C TRP A 814 59.09 -18.27 -12.64
N LYS A 815 59.60 -18.20 -11.39
CA LYS A 815 61.01 -18.53 -11.10
C LYS A 815 61.32 -20.00 -11.40
N GLU A 816 60.45 -20.93 -11.00
CA GLU A 816 60.63 -22.35 -11.29
C GLU A 816 60.63 -22.62 -12.79
N TYR A 817 59.71 -22.01 -13.54
CA TYR A 817 59.67 -22.05 -15.00
C TYR A 817 60.97 -21.52 -15.61
N GLN A 818 61.44 -20.34 -15.19
CA GLN A 818 62.70 -19.77 -15.65
C GLN A 818 63.91 -20.66 -15.33
N ILE A 819 63.93 -21.33 -14.17
CA ILE A 819 64.98 -22.29 -13.83
C ILE A 819 64.96 -23.48 -14.80
N VAL A 820 63.79 -24.01 -15.13
CA VAL A 820 63.62 -25.13 -16.08
C VAL A 820 63.99 -24.72 -17.50
N GLU A 821 63.55 -23.54 -17.94
CA GLU A 821 63.88 -22.96 -19.26
C GLU A 821 65.39 -22.79 -19.42
N ASN A 822 66.05 -22.16 -18.44
CA ASN A 822 67.51 -22.02 -18.45
C ASN A 822 68.24 -23.37 -18.43
N ALA A 823 67.69 -24.38 -17.74
CA ALA A 823 68.25 -25.73 -17.73
C ALA A 823 68.09 -26.44 -19.09
N LEU A 824 66.96 -26.24 -19.77
CA LEU A 824 66.70 -26.73 -21.13
C LEU A 824 67.62 -26.04 -22.14
N ASP A 825 67.74 -24.71 -22.10
CA ASP A 825 68.66 -23.95 -22.94
C ASP A 825 70.12 -24.40 -22.75
N ALA A 826 70.53 -24.63 -21.51
CA ALA A 826 71.85 -25.16 -21.21
C ALA A 826 72.05 -26.58 -21.77
N ARG A 827 71.01 -27.42 -21.77
CA ARG A 827 71.04 -28.75 -22.40
C ARG A 827 71.02 -28.66 -23.93
N SER A 828 70.21 -27.78 -24.53
CA SER A 828 70.17 -27.55 -25.97
C SER A 828 71.53 -27.09 -26.48
N ARG A 829 72.14 -26.07 -25.84
CA ARG A 829 73.49 -25.61 -26.19
C ARG A 829 74.57 -26.67 -25.98
N ARG A 830 74.37 -27.64 -25.10
CA ARG A 830 75.27 -28.80 -24.95
C ARG A 830 75.05 -29.81 -26.09
N LEU A 831 73.79 -30.09 -26.44
CA LEU A 831 73.44 -30.93 -27.59
C LEU A 831 73.96 -30.32 -28.89
N GLU A 832 73.74 -29.04 -29.15
CA GLU A 832 74.29 -28.32 -30.31
C GLU A 832 75.82 -28.40 -30.38
N ARG A 833 76.52 -28.30 -29.23
CA ARG A 833 77.97 -28.48 -29.18
C ARG A 833 78.40 -29.92 -29.49
N LEU A 834 77.68 -30.91 -28.97
CA LEU A 834 77.92 -32.32 -29.27
C LEU A 834 77.62 -32.64 -30.74
N GLU A 835 76.52 -32.11 -31.28
CA GLU A 835 76.15 -32.23 -32.69
C GLU A 835 77.16 -31.55 -33.60
N ALA A 836 77.67 -30.36 -33.24
CA ALA A 836 78.73 -29.69 -33.97
C ALA A 836 80.04 -30.50 -33.96
N LEU A 837 80.38 -31.12 -32.82
CA LEU A 837 81.53 -32.02 -32.72
C LEU A 837 81.33 -33.31 -33.54
N VAL A 838 80.12 -33.87 -33.57
CA VAL A 838 79.78 -35.06 -34.37
C VAL A 838 79.76 -34.73 -35.86
N ARG A 839 79.14 -33.63 -36.28
CA ARG A 839 79.12 -33.16 -37.67
C ARG A 839 80.53 -32.78 -38.15
N GLY A 840 81.33 -32.13 -37.30
CA GLY A 840 82.74 -31.86 -37.56
C GLY A 840 83.59 -33.14 -37.65
N GLY A 841 83.27 -34.16 -36.86
CA GLY A 841 83.91 -35.47 -36.87
C GLY A 841 83.54 -36.35 -38.08
N ILE A 842 82.41 -36.10 -38.73
CA ILE A 842 81.98 -36.83 -39.94
C ILE A 842 82.72 -36.36 -41.20
N MET A 843 83.23 -35.13 -41.23
CA MET A 843 83.99 -34.58 -42.37
C MET A 843 85.50 -34.90 -42.33
N SER A 844 86.02 -35.40 -41.21
CA SER A 844 87.43 -35.80 -41.07
C SER A 844 87.51 -37.32 -40.89
N GLY A 845 87.96 -38.02 -41.93
CA GLY A 845 88.16 -39.48 -41.92
C GLY A 845 88.98 -39.99 -40.73
N GLU A 846 88.96 -41.31 -40.53
CA GLU A 846 89.47 -42.16 -39.41
C GLU A 846 90.47 -41.57 -38.40
N ALA A 847 91.41 -40.72 -38.81
CA ALA A 847 92.31 -39.98 -37.93
C ALA A 847 91.58 -38.97 -37.00
N GLY A 848 90.53 -38.28 -37.47
CA GLY A 848 89.75 -37.33 -36.66
C GLY A 848 88.83 -38.00 -35.65
N ARG A 849 88.34 -39.21 -35.96
CA ARG A 849 87.56 -40.05 -35.04
C ARG A 849 88.37 -40.47 -33.81
N ASN A 850 89.67 -40.77 -33.97
CA ASN A 850 90.52 -41.14 -32.85
C ASN A 850 90.93 -39.94 -31.97
N GLU A 851 91.11 -38.76 -32.57
CA GLU A 851 91.40 -37.53 -31.81
C GLU A 851 90.16 -37.00 -31.07
N THR A 852 88.97 -37.11 -31.68
CA THR A 852 87.69 -36.80 -31.04
C THR A 852 87.33 -37.82 -29.96
N ILE A 853 87.60 -39.12 -30.14
CA ILE A 853 87.45 -40.12 -29.07
C ILE A 853 88.44 -39.86 -27.92
N ALA A 854 89.66 -39.39 -28.19
CA ALA A 854 90.62 -39.00 -27.16
C ALA A 854 90.17 -37.74 -26.39
N LYS A 855 89.63 -36.73 -27.09
CA LYS A 855 89.05 -35.52 -26.49
C LYS A 855 87.77 -35.82 -25.72
N LEU A 856 86.88 -36.67 -26.23
CA LEU A 856 85.70 -37.14 -25.50
C LEU A 856 86.08 -37.99 -24.28
N ARG A 857 87.17 -38.77 -24.34
CA ARG A 857 87.68 -39.50 -23.15
C ARG A 857 88.31 -38.57 -22.11
N SER A 858 89.00 -37.50 -22.51
CA SER A 858 89.51 -36.51 -21.56
C SER A 858 88.39 -35.62 -20.99
N GLU A 859 87.39 -35.28 -21.79
CA GLU A 859 86.21 -34.52 -21.38
C GLU A 859 85.27 -35.37 -20.51
N VAL A 860 85.12 -36.67 -20.76
CA VAL A 860 84.43 -37.61 -19.84
C VAL A 860 85.20 -37.77 -18.52
N ARG A 861 86.53 -37.71 -18.51
CA ARG A 861 87.31 -37.66 -17.26
C ARG A 861 87.11 -36.33 -16.53
N LEU A 862 87.05 -35.21 -17.26
CA LEU A 862 86.81 -33.89 -16.69
C LEU A 862 85.38 -33.73 -16.16
N LEU A 863 84.38 -34.26 -16.86
CA LEU A 863 82.98 -34.29 -16.46
C LEU A 863 82.74 -35.27 -15.31
N LYS A 864 83.47 -36.40 -15.24
CA LYS A 864 83.49 -37.24 -14.03
C LYS A 864 84.14 -36.53 -12.85
N ALA A 865 85.19 -35.74 -13.06
CA ALA A 865 85.79 -34.92 -12.01
C ALA A 865 84.87 -33.76 -11.58
N GLN A 866 84.15 -33.12 -12.51
CA GLN A 866 83.15 -32.09 -12.21
C GLN A 866 81.91 -32.68 -11.53
N ASN A 867 81.45 -33.86 -11.91
CA ASN A 867 80.38 -34.57 -11.20
C ASN A 867 80.82 -35.02 -9.81
N ALA A 868 82.06 -35.47 -9.62
CA ALA A 868 82.61 -35.73 -8.29
C ALA A 868 82.72 -34.45 -7.44
N MET A 869 83.00 -33.29 -8.06
CA MET A 869 82.97 -31.99 -7.37
C MET A 869 81.54 -31.48 -7.10
N LEU A 870 80.56 -31.80 -7.94
CA LEU A 870 79.14 -31.47 -7.75
C LEU A 870 78.47 -32.42 -6.74
N GLU A 871 78.83 -33.69 -6.69
CA GLU A 871 78.44 -34.63 -5.63
C GLU A 871 79.06 -34.24 -4.29
N ASN A 872 80.33 -33.81 -4.25
CA ASN A 872 80.92 -33.22 -3.04
C ASN A 872 80.24 -31.90 -2.64
N ARG A 873 79.76 -31.09 -3.60
CA ARG A 873 79.00 -29.86 -3.32
C ARG A 873 77.59 -30.15 -2.82
N LEU A 874 76.92 -31.17 -3.35
CA LEU A 874 75.58 -31.60 -2.92
C LEU A 874 75.64 -32.25 -1.52
N ASN A 875 76.68 -33.04 -1.24
CA ASN A 875 76.95 -33.60 0.09
C ASN A 875 77.46 -32.54 1.10
N SER A 876 78.02 -31.41 0.63
CA SER A 876 78.37 -30.27 1.49
C SER A 876 77.26 -29.22 1.62
N ALA A 877 76.16 -29.34 0.88
CA ALA A 877 74.99 -28.46 0.94
C ALA A 877 73.92 -28.97 1.92
N THR A 878 74.10 -30.16 2.49
CA THR A 878 73.32 -30.66 3.64
C THR A 878 73.97 -30.23 4.96
N ASP A 879 74.26 -28.95 5.12
CA ASP A 879 74.18 -28.19 6.39
C ASP A 879 74.49 -26.71 6.11
N PRO A 880 73.57 -25.79 6.49
CA PRO A 880 73.65 -25.25 7.84
C PRO A 880 72.32 -25.25 8.60
N SER A 881 72.40 -25.86 9.78
CA SER A 881 71.77 -25.44 11.03
C SER A 881 71.81 -23.92 11.31
N SER A 882 70.82 -23.48 12.11
CA SER A 882 70.90 -22.44 13.15
C SER A 882 70.54 -20.99 12.77
N ASN A 883 69.29 -20.58 13.09
CA ASN A 883 69.06 -19.93 14.39
C ASN A 883 67.59 -19.98 14.88
N GLY A 884 67.41 -20.45 16.13
CA GLY A 884 66.22 -20.26 16.97
C GLY A 884 65.07 -21.26 16.74
N SER A 885 65.12 -22.53 17.16
CA SER A 885 65.19 -23.03 18.55
C SER A 885 64.17 -22.33 19.44
N GLY A 886 63.23 -23.00 20.10
CA GLY A 886 62.97 -24.43 20.32
C GLY A 886 61.63 -24.50 21.08
N ALA A 887 61.03 -25.62 21.44
CA ALA A 887 61.38 -27.03 21.38
C ALA A 887 60.33 -27.66 22.33
N VAL A 888 59.65 -28.73 21.87
CA VAL A 888 59.63 -30.05 22.56
C VAL A 888 58.52 -30.14 23.63
N ALA A 889 57.66 -31.16 23.69
CA ALA A 889 57.47 -32.35 22.87
C ALA A 889 56.15 -33.05 23.28
N ARG A 890 55.68 -33.96 22.40
CA ARG A 890 55.08 -35.30 22.60
C ARG A 890 54.21 -35.49 23.86
N ARG A 891 53.01 -36.11 23.81
CA ARG A 891 52.73 -37.50 23.38
C ARG A 891 51.27 -37.87 23.74
N GLY A 892 50.64 -38.78 22.97
CA GLY A 892 49.58 -39.74 23.39
C GLY A 892 48.16 -39.19 23.61
N SER A 893 47.17 -39.52 22.77
CA SER A 893 46.37 -40.76 22.74
C SER A 893 45.12 -40.76 23.65
N THR A 894 43.96 -40.95 22.99
CA THR A 894 42.68 -41.53 23.46
C THR A 894 41.89 -40.84 24.60
N HIS A 895 40.68 -40.34 24.33
CA HIS A 895 39.40 -41.05 24.48
C HIS A 895 38.20 -40.15 24.11
N ALA A 896 37.09 -40.80 23.73
CA ALA A 896 35.78 -40.22 23.42
C ALA A 896 35.06 -39.67 24.67
N GLY A 897 34.07 -38.79 24.47
CA GLY A 897 33.10 -38.45 25.52
C GLY A 897 32.39 -37.11 25.32
N ALA A 898 31.06 -37.15 25.33
CA ALA A 898 30.14 -36.06 24.99
C ALA A 898 29.93 -35.02 26.13
N MET A 899 29.16 -33.98 25.74
CA MET A 899 28.39 -33.01 26.54
C MET A 899 29.07 -31.74 27.08
N GLN A 900 28.37 -30.63 26.82
CA GLN A 900 28.49 -29.30 27.45
C GLN A 900 28.13 -29.33 28.97
N PRO A 901 28.08 -28.23 29.76
CA PRO A 901 28.54 -26.83 29.58
C PRO A 901 29.30 -26.19 30.80
N TYR A 902 30.11 -25.16 30.49
CA TYR A 902 30.40 -23.89 31.20
C TYR A 902 31.03 -23.78 32.63
N HIS A 903 32.27 -23.21 32.62
CA HIS A 903 32.89 -22.14 33.46
C HIS A 903 33.12 -22.40 34.97
N ASN A 904 34.26 -22.07 35.58
CA ASN A 904 34.97 -20.79 35.48
C ASN A 904 36.38 -20.87 36.12
N ALA A 905 37.36 -20.09 35.64
CA ALA A 905 38.68 -19.96 36.25
C ALA A 905 38.73 -18.81 37.28
N GLY A 906 39.50 -19.04 38.36
CA GLY A 906 40.26 -18.01 39.06
C GLY A 906 39.62 -17.37 40.30
N LEU A 907 40.04 -17.82 41.48
CA LEU A 907 40.02 -17.01 42.71
C LEU A 907 41.03 -15.85 42.57
N PRO A 908 40.77 -14.73 43.26
CA PRO A 908 41.59 -14.48 44.44
C PRO A 908 40.78 -14.24 45.73
N SER A 909 41.53 -14.33 46.82
CA SER A 909 41.18 -14.35 48.24
C SER A 909 40.28 -13.21 48.76
N SER A 910 39.53 -13.56 49.83
CA SER A 910 38.87 -12.71 50.85
C SER A 910 37.38 -12.35 50.64
N GLY A 911 36.48 -13.01 51.41
CA GLY A 911 35.06 -12.61 51.54
C GLY A 911 34.02 -13.74 51.64
N GLY A 912 34.19 -14.71 52.55
CA GLY A 912 33.41 -15.97 52.58
C GLY A 912 31.92 -15.90 53.00
N SER A 913 31.36 -14.78 53.44
CA SER A 913 29.94 -14.72 53.86
C SER A 913 29.01 -14.10 52.80
N ASP A 914 29.55 -13.26 51.93
CA ASP A 914 28.76 -12.43 51.02
C ASP A 914 28.51 -13.13 49.67
N ALA A 915 29.45 -13.96 49.23
CA ALA A 915 29.33 -14.76 48.02
C ALA A 915 28.24 -15.84 48.15
N GLU A 916 28.13 -16.47 49.32
CA GLU A 916 27.13 -17.51 49.60
C GLU A 916 25.72 -16.91 49.68
N LYS A 917 25.56 -15.75 50.34
CA LYS A 917 24.30 -14.99 50.34
C LYS A 917 23.89 -14.55 48.93
N ARG A 918 24.83 -14.12 48.09
CA ARG A 918 24.57 -13.75 46.70
C ARG A 918 24.16 -14.96 45.86
N TRP A 919 24.76 -16.13 46.08
CA TRP A 919 24.36 -17.38 45.43
C TRP A 919 22.96 -17.83 45.84
N ILE A 920 22.64 -17.78 47.14
CA ILE A 920 21.30 -18.11 47.66
C ILE A 920 20.25 -17.14 47.11
N LEU A 921 20.56 -15.85 47.03
CA LEU A 921 19.66 -14.85 46.44
C LEU A 921 19.48 -15.06 44.93
N ARG A 922 20.55 -15.39 44.21
CA ARG A 922 20.50 -15.74 42.78
C ARG A 922 19.65 -16.99 42.54
N LEU A 923 19.79 -18.00 43.39
CA LEU A 923 18.99 -19.23 43.32
C LEU A 923 17.51 -18.94 43.59
N LYS A 924 17.19 -18.18 44.64
CA LYS A 924 15.81 -17.74 44.93
C LYS A 924 15.22 -16.87 43.81
N GLU A 925 16.03 -16.03 43.17
CA GLU A 925 15.61 -15.23 42.02
C GLU A 925 15.31 -16.10 40.80
N LEU A 926 16.13 -17.12 40.53
CA LEU A 926 15.90 -18.09 39.47
C LEU A 926 14.66 -18.95 39.74
N GLU A 927 14.46 -19.41 40.98
CA GLU A 927 13.25 -20.12 41.39
C GLU A 927 12.00 -19.24 41.24
N LYS A 928 12.08 -17.95 41.60
CA LYS A 928 10.99 -16.99 41.44
C LYS A 928 10.70 -16.70 39.96
N ARG A 929 11.72 -16.66 39.10
CA ARG A 929 11.55 -16.54 37.64
C ARG A 929 10.92 -17.80 37.05
N LEU A 930 11.37 -18.99 37.44
CA LEU A 930 10.80 -20.26 36.99
C LEU A 930 9.34 -20.41 37.44
N LYS A 931 9.01 -19.98 38.66
CA LYS A 931 7.64 -19.99 39.16
C LYS A 931 6.75 -19.02 38.38
N LYS A 932 7.21 -17.80 38.12
CA LYS A 932 6.50 -16.82 37.28
C LYS A 932 6.30 -17.29 35.85
N GLU A 933 7.31 -17.94 35.26
CA GLU A 933 7.20 -18.50 33.91
C GLU A 933 6.15 -19.61 33.86
N ARG A 934 6.13 -20.49 34.87
CA ARG A 934 5.10 -21.53 34.99
C ARG A 934 3.70 -20.95 35.20
N GLU A 935 3.55 -19.95 36.07
CA GLU A 935 2.28 -19.25 36.31
C GLU A 935 1.80 -18.54 35.03
N SER A 936 2.69 -17.89 34.28
CA SER A 936 2.38 -17.27 32.99
C SER A 936 1.89 -18.31 31.98
N ARG A 937 2.58 -19.46 31.86
CA ARG A 937 2.16 -20.53 30.93
C ARG A 937 0.83 -21.17 31.32
N VAL A 938 0.50 -21.23 32.61
CA VAL A 938 -0.80 -21.71 33.08
C VAL A 938 -1.88 -20.69 32.74
N LEU A 939 -1.64 -19.40 32.96
CA LEU A 939 -2.56 -18.32 32.57
C LEU A 939 -2.77 -18.27 31.05
N ASP A 940 -1.73 -18.49 30.24
CA ASP A 940 -1.85 -18.55 28.78
C ASP A 940 -2.68 -19.76 28.33
N ARG A 941 -2.51 -20.91 28.99
CA ARG A 941 -3.31 -22.12 28.75
C ARG A 941 -4.77 -21.94 29.17
N GLU A 942 -5.02 -21.33 30.33
CA GLU A 942 -6.37 -21.02 30.79
C GLU A 942 -7.05 -19.98 29.91
N GLY A 943 -6.33 -18.95 29.47
CA GLY A 943 -6.82 -17.95 28.52
C GLY A 943 -7.11 -18.55 27.13
N TYR A 944 -6.27 -19.47 26.65
CA TYR A 944 -6.54 -20.20 25.42
C TYR A 944 -7.76 -21.12 25.55
N LYS A 945 -7.89 -21.83 26.68
CA LYS A 945 -9.07 -22.67 26.96
C LYS A 945 -10.35 -21.83 27.03
N LYS A 946 -10.31 -20.66 27.66
CA LYS A 946 -11.46 -19.76 27.77
C LYS A 946 -11.89 -19.22 26.41
N ARG A 947 -10.95 -18.80 25.56
CA ARG A 947 -11.26 -18.39 24.17
C ARG A 947 -11.89 -19.52 23.37
N LEU A 948 -11.42 -20.74 23.56
CA LEU A 948 -11.96 -21.92 22.86
C LEU A 948 -13.36 -22.31 23.38
N GLU A 949 -13.66 -22.07 24.66
CA GLU A 949 -15.00 -22.20 25.23
C GLU A 949 -15.94 -21.07 24.75
N GLU A 950 -15.46 -19.83 24.67
CA GLU A 950 -16.19 -18.68 24.11
C GLU A 950 -16.53 -18.91 22.62
N GLU A 951 -15.55 -19.33 21.80
CA GLU A 951 -15.79 -19.68 20.39
C GLU A 951 -16.77 -20.85 20.24
N ARG A 952 -16.72 -21.86 21.13
CA ARG A 952 -17.71 -22.95 21.12
C ARG A 952 -19.10 -22.46 21.48
N GLY A 953 -19.22 -21.56 22.47
CA GLY A 953 -20.48 -20.94 22.86
C GLY A 953 -21.07 -20.09 21.75
N GLU A 954 -20.26 -19.27 21.06
CA GLU A 954 -20.68 -18.48 19.90
C GLU A 954 -21.14 -19.38 18.75
N LYS A 955 -20.45 -20.50 18.52
CA LYS A 955 -20.82 -21.48 17.48
C LYS A 955 -22.11 -22.21 17.81
N GLU A 956 -22.38 -22.51 19.08
CA GLU A 956 -23.66 -23.06 19.53
C GLU A 956 -24.80 -22.03 19.44
N GLN A 957 -24.56 -20.77 19.80
CA GLN A 957 -25.55 -19.69 19.65
C GLN A 957 -25.90 -19.46 18.18
N ALA A 958 -24.90 -19.38 17.30
CA ALA A 958 -25.12 -19.26 15.85
C ALA A 958 -25.91 -20.46 15.29
N ARG A 959 -25.68 -21.66 15.83
CA ARG A 959 -26.44 -22.86 15.44
C ARG A 959 -27.89 -22.81 15.90
N LEU A 960 -28.16 -22.35 17.13
CA LEU A 960 -29.51 -22.16 17.65
C LEU A 960 -30.28 -21.07 16.91
N ASP A 961 -29.62 -19.98 16.53
CA ASP A 961 -30.25 -18.91 15.76
C ASP A 961 -30.59 -19.36 14.33
N LEU A 962 -29.74 -20.18 13.72
CA LEU A 962 -29.99 -20.79 12.42
C LEU A 962 -31.15 -21.82 12.49
N GLU A 963 -31.29 -22.52 13.61
CA GLU A 963 -32.42 -23.43 13.86
C GLU A 963 -33.73 -22.65 14.05
N ARG A 964 -33.72 -21.53 14.79
CA ARG A 964 -34.88 -20.62 14.90
C ARG A 964 -35.26 -20.00 13.56
N GLU A 965 -34.29 -19.60 12.74
CA GLU A 965 -34.57 -19.04 11.41
C GLU A 965 -35.18 -20.12 10.49
N LYS A 966 -34.75 -21.37 10.61
CA LYS A 966 -35.36 -22.51 9.92
C LYS A 966 -36.79 -22.77 10.40
N GLU A 967 -37.05 -22.75 11.70
CA GLU A 967 -38.40 -22.89 12.26
C GLU A 967 -39.32 -21.76 11.77
N GLN A 968 -38.85 -20.51 11.81
CA GLN A 968 -39.61 -19.36 11.28
C GLN A 968 -39.89 -19.48 9.77
N ARG A 969 -38.93 -20.00 8.98
CA ARG A 969 -39.14 -20.26 7.56
C ARG A 969 -40.17 -21.36 7.32
N VAL A 970 -40.18 -22.40 8.13
CA VAL A 970 -41.17 -23.48 8.06
C VAL A 970 -42.56 -22.96 8.45
N ASP A 971 -42.65 -22.17 9.52
CA ASP A 971 -43.91 -21.55 9.94
C ASP A 971 -44.48 -20.59 8.89
N LEU A 972 -43.63 -19.76 8.27
CA LEU A 972 -44.03 -18.89 7.16
C LEU A 972 -44.47 -19.68 5.91
N GLN A 973 -43.87 -20.84 5.64
CA GLN A 973 -44.31 -21.73 4.56
C GLN A 973 -45.66 -22.40 4.87
N ILE A 974 -45.93 -22.72 6.14
CA ILE A 974 -47.22 -23.29 6.56
C ILE A 974 -48.32 -22.22 6.53
N GLU A 975 -48.03 -20.98 6.94
CA GLU A 975 -48.98 -19.85 6.84
C GLU A 975 -49.27 -19.43 5.40
N SER A 976 -48.28 -19.50 4.50
CA SER A 976 -48.49 -19.25 3.07
C SER A 976 -49.27 -20.37 2.35
N GLY A 977 -49.43 -21.53 2.97
CA GLY A 977 -50.10 -22.70 2.40
C GLY A 977 -51.54 -22.93 2.89
N ARG A 978 -52.04 -22.12 3.84
CA ARG A 978 -53.44 -22.07 4.25
C ARG A 978 -54.15 -20.90 3.59
#